data_AF-I9ACD1-F1
#
_entry.id   AF-I9ACD1-F1
#
_cell.length_a   1.000
_cell.length_b   1.000
_cell.length_c   1.000
_cell.angle_alpha   90.00
_cell.angle_beta   90.00
_cell.angle_gamma   90.00
#
_symmetry.space_group_name_H-M   'P 1'
#
loop_
_entity.id
_entity.type
_entity.pdbx_description
1 polymer ?
#
loop_
_entity_poly.entity_id
_entity_poly.type
_entity_poly.pdbx_seq_one_letter_code
_entity_poly.pdbx_strand_id
1 'polypeptide(L)'
;MSMCYKSEYKGEINLKLRKILVIFIAISLVVSIFVDINRIRVENNYDTVEIVGDLKSFKYLASATGKDLVSVLSDMKSAGLIGVAVNEVTLESLQQSGKISLSLLKDVGNLYLLSSNLGNVALEDYLKSLTDKEREQYGNYIVVTTKDVKIFNFLKEALTRRVPEDELKVLEKRGSYAFVINKPKDAFITKGLGFDESDLELVKSLGFDVIPRIENFTGIKDKDIKDYVDILKKFDVKTVIFNGTDVLGNPEKISYAASLFKKNGINVGIIDVPMGKKLQDGMNKFAKFDDYRGIKVFGVSEAETQKYDTSEIVNRWYRGIIERNVRIIYMRAKIDNSKSAAYNIQQNQSMIEDMTKYIKKAGLKAGIAKSLQQLHQSKLTEILISLGVIAGGLLLLQMLGIGEYVLILLGLLGAILTSLVLVSRFNDLGVKVVALASSIIFPSLGIGYFIDKTKEILEKKQNISFTYTSLKIFINSLLISFIGALSIAAIMADSKYMLKIDYFRGVKVSFVLPLVFYVLYYIIKIYNANHWKTFMERIKEFLNIDIKVWHLVAIAIAGIIGIIYISRTGNEPIVKPTELELKFRDFLEHTLVARPRTKEFLIGDPAIILGIYAAFKRSKAWTFIMGIFASIGILSIVNTFSHIESVLTIAIERTVIAWVLGALIGMIAVFIVDKILKNIKREY
;
A
#
# COMPACT_ATOMS: atom_id res chain seq x y z
N MET A 1 -0.45 -32.29 -64.97
CA MET A 1 -1.27 -32.58 -63.77
C MET A 1 -0.72 -31.74 -62.62
N SER A 2 -0.94 -30.43 -62.66
CA SER A 2 -1.93 -29.70 -61.86
C SER A 2 -1.90 -30.05 -60.37
N MET A 3 -1.17 -29.28 -59.56
CA MET A 3 -1.81 -28.36 -58.60
C MET A 3 -0.76 -27.47 -57.94
N CYS A 4 -0.81 -26.20 -58.33
CA CYS A 4 -0.11 -25.09 -57.72
C CYS A 4 -0.78 -24.79 -56.37
N TYR A 5 -0.19 -25.20 -55.24
CA TYR A 5 -0.57 -24.68 -53.92
C TYR A 5 0.20 -23.38 -53.67
N LYS A 6 -0.17 -22.34 -54.41
CA LYS A 6 0.12 -20.94 -54.05
C LYS A 6 -0.83 -20.56 -52.91
N SER A 7 -0.50 -21.00 -51.69
CA SER A 7 -1.10 -20.45 -50.48
C SER A 7 -0.41 -19.11 -50.19
N GLU A 8 -0.75 -18.08 -50.97
CA GLU A 8 -0.53 -16.69 -50.56
C GLU A 8 -1.38 -16.45 -49.29
N TYR A 9 -0.79 -16.64 -48.11
CA TYR A 9 -1.29 -16.08 -46.86
C TYR A 9 -1.06 -14.55 -46.88
N LYS A 10 -1.71 -13.86 -47.82
CA LYS A 10 -2.01 -12.44 -47.68
C LYS A 10 -3.26 -12.38 -46.82
N GLY A 11 -3.07 -12.33 -45.51
CA GLY A 11 -4.13 -11.86 -44.61
C GLY A 11 -4.40 -10.40 -44.93
N GLU A 12 -5.26 -10.13 -45.92
CA GLU A 12 -5.84 -8.81 -46.10
C GLU A 12 -6.58 -8.45 -44.81
N ILE A 13 -6.11 -7.40 -44.15
CA ILE A 13 -6.67 -6.88 -42.90
C ILE A 13 -8.12 -6.47 -43.18
N ASN A 14 -9.12 -7.19 -42.66
CA ASN A 14 -10.50 -6.73 -42.77
C ASN A 14 -10.69 -5.52 -41.86
N LEU A 15 -10.69 -4.35 -42.51
CA LEU A 15 -10.86 -3.05 -41.87
C LEU A 15 -12.18 -2.96 -41.07
N LYS A 16 -13.19 -3.80 -41.35
CA LYS A 16 -14.47 -3.80 -40.62
C LYS A 16 -14.32 -4.36 -39.19
N LEU A 17 -13.69 -5.52 -39.01
CA LEU A 17 -13.52 -6.13 -37.67
C LEU A 17 -12.69 -5.22 -36.76
N ARG A 18 -11.57 -4.70 -37.27
CA ARG A 18 -10.71 -3.78 -36.52
C ARG A 18 -11.46 -2.53 -36.06
N LYS A 19 -12.30 -1.94 -36.91
CA LYS A 19 -13.14 -0.77 -36.54
C LYS A 19 -14.11 -1.13 -35.41
N ILE A 20 -14.75 -2.29 -35.47
CA ILE A 20 -15.66 -2.76 -34.42
C ILE A 20 -14.92 -2.92 -33.08
N LEU A 21 -13.76 -3.55 -33.07
CA LEU A 21 -12.95 -3.72 -31.84
C LEU A 21 -12.55 -2.36 -31.24
N VAL A 22 -12.15 -1.39 -32.07
CA VAL A 22 -11.83 -0.04 -31.62
C VAL A 22 -13.06 0.67 -31.04
N ILE A 23 -14.26 0.45 -31.59
CA ILE A 23 -15.52 0.99 -31.03
C ILE A 23 -15.76 0.43 -29.63
N PHE A 24 -15.56 -0.88 -29.40
CA PHE A 24 -15.70 -1.47 -28.06
C PHE A 24 -14.68 -0.90 -27.07
N ILE A 25 -13.43 -0.68 -27.49
CA ILE A 25 -12.42 -0.01 -26.65
C ILE A 25 -12.85 1.43 -26.34
N ALA A 26 -13.39 2.17 -27.31
CA ALA A 26 -13.84 3.54 -27.10
C ALA A 26 -15.04 3.61 -26.13
N ILE A 27 -16.02 2.72 -26.27
CA ILE A 27 -17.16 2.63 -25.34
C ILE A 27 -16.66 2.30 -23.93
N SER A 28 -15.80 1.29 -23.80
CA SER A 28 -15.19 0.91 -22.51
C SER A 28 -14.41 2.07 -21.88
N LEU A 29 -13.68 2.85 -22.68
CA LEU A 29 -12.97 4.03 -22.20
C LEU A 29 -13.94 5.12 -21.68
N VAL A 30 -15.03 5.40 -22.39
CA VAL A 30 -16.04 6.37 -21.95
C VAL A 30 -16.66 5.93 -20.61
N VAL A 31 -17.01 4.64 -20.49
CA VAL A 31 -17.51 4.07 -19.25
C VAL A 31 -16.46 4.16 -18.13
N SER A 32 -15.19 3.85 -18.43
CA SER A 32 -14.09 3.93 -17.47
C SER A 32 -13.90 5.37 -16.96
N ILE A 33 -13.90 6.36 -17.85
CA ILE A 33 -13.80 7.78 -17.48
C ILE A 33 -14.97 8.20 -16.58
N PHE A 34 -16.20 7.77 -16.88
CA PHE A 34 -17.35 8.08 -16.03
C PHE A 34 -17.20 7.52 -14.62
N VAL A 35 -16.74 6.26 -14.50
CA VAL A 35 -16.45 5.63 -13.21
C VAL A 35 -15.33 6.34 -12.46
N ASP A 36 -14.25 6.65 -13.16
CA ASP A 36 -13.08 7.34 -12.62
C ASP A 36 -13.43 8.75 -12.14
N ILE A 37 -14.31 9.48 -12.82
CA ILE A 37 -14.83 10.78 -12.35
C ILE A 37 -15.62 10.60 -11.04
N ASN A 38 -16.43 9.55 -10.93
CA ASN A 38 -17.16 9.28 -9.68
C ASN A 38 -16.20 8.91 -8.55
N ARG A 39 -15.17 8.12 -8.84
CA ARG A 39 -14.09 7.81 -7.91
C ARG A 39 -13.37 9.08 -7.44
N ILE A 40 -13.00 9.98 -8.35
CA ILE A 40 -12.37 11.27 -8.03
C ILE A 40 -13.29 12.09 -7.11
N ARG A 41 -14.60 12.09 -7.33
CA ARG A 41 -15.55 12.78 -6.44
C ARG A 41 -15.52 12.20 -5.01
N VAL A 42 -15.50 10.88 -4.88
CA VAL A 42 -15.38 10.21 -3.57
C VAL A 42 -14.04 10.53 -2.90
N GLU A 43 -12.93 10.49 -3.65
CA GLU A 43 -11.60 10.83 -3.14
C GLU A 43 -11.49 12.31 -2.72
N ASN A 44 -12.10 13.24 -3.47
CA ASN A 44 -12.16 14.66 -3.13
C ASN A 44 -13.03 14.97 -1.90
N ASN A 45 -14.00 14.12 -1.58
CA ASN A 45 -14.78 14.23 -0.33
C ASN A 45 -14.05 13.62 0.87
N TYR A 46 -13.14 12.68 0.61
CA TYR A 46 -12.25 12.09 1.60
C TYR A 46 -10.97 12.93 1.67
N ASP A 47 -11.08 14.19 2.10
CA ASP A 47 -10.03 15.23 2.03
C ASP A 47 -9.46 15.65 3.39
N THR A 48 -9.97 15.07 4.48
CA THR A 48 -9.66 15.51 5.85
C THR A 48 -8.67 14.56 6.53
N VAL A 49 -7.49 15.08 6.89
CA VAL A 49 -6.41 14.35 7.57
C VAL A 49 -6.39 14.72 9.05
N GLU A 50 -6.31 13.69 9.88
CA GLU A 50 -6.23 13.79 11.33
C GLU A 50 -4.84 13.36 11.83
N ILE A 51 -4.20 14.22 12.63
CA ILE A 51 -2.97 13.86 13.35
C ILE A 51 -3.37 13.39 14.73
N VAL A 52 -3.04 12.14 15.03
CA VAL A 52 -3.47 11.41 16.22
C VAL A 52 -2.25 11.01 17.02
N GLY A 53 -2.14 11.50 18.25
CA GLY A 53 -1.02 11.21 19.13
C GLY A 53 -1.25 9.98 20.00
N ASP A 54 -0.23 9.15 20.18
CA ASP A 54 -0.28 7.98 21.06
C ASP A 54 -0.15 8.42 22.54
N LEU A 55 -1.22 8.25 23.33
CA LEU A 55 -1.25 8.69 24.73
C LEU A 55 -0.15 8.04 25.57
N LYS A 56 0.13 6.76 25.34
CA LYS A 56 1.20 6.03 26.05
C LYS A 56 2.56 6.70 25.80
N SER A 57 2.87 7.06 24.56
CA SER A 57 4.10 7.74 24.19
C SER A 57 4.19 9.16 24.75
N PHE A 58 3.07 9.89 24.83
CA PHE A 58 3.05 11.22 25.44
C PHE A 58 3.13 11.19 26.97
N LYS A 59 2.61 10.14 27.62
CA LYS A 59 2.89 9.88 29.04
C LYS A 59 4.39 9.67 29.26
N TYR A 60 5.04 8.91 28.39
CA TYR A 60 6.50 8.72 28.48
C TYR A 60 7.27 10.03 28.21
N LEU A 61 6.84 10.84 27.24
CA LEU A 61 7.41 12.18 27.00
C LEU A 61 7.25 13.10 28.21
N ALA A 62 6.08 13.12 28.84
CA ALA A 62 5.80 13.90 30.06
C ALA A 62 6.77 13.48 31.18
N SER A 63 6.89 12.18 31.45
CA SER A 63 7.82 11.65 32.44
C SER A 63 9.29 11.98 32.11
N ALA A 64 9.71 11.83 30.85
CA ALA A 64 11.09 12.09 30.42
C ALA A 64 11.45 13.59 30.48
N THR A 65 10.47 14.48 30.32
CA THR A 65 10.67 15.94 30.34
C THR A 65 10.39 16.56 31.71
N GLY A 66 9.85 15.80 32.66
CA GLY A 66 9.40 16.30 33.96
C GLY A 66 8.18 17.23 33.88
N LYS A 67 7.48 17.26 32.73
CA LYS A 67 6.26 18.05 32.55
C LYS A 67 5.02 17.26 32.95
N ASP A 68 3.97 17.97 33.33
CA ASP A 68 2.64 17.38 33.47
C ASP A 68 2.05 16.99 32.09
N LEU A 69 1.30 15.89 32.06
CA LEU A 69 0.70 15.36 30.83
C LEU A 69 -0.28 16.34 30.19
N VAL A 70 -1.06 17.09 30.97
CA VAL A 70 -2.00 18.09 30.46
C VAL A 70 -1.26 19.19 29.73
N SER A 71 -0.12 19.63 30.27
CA SER A 71 0.74 20.62 29.61
C SER A 71 1.30 20.09 28.30
N VAL A 72 1.81 18.85 28.28
CA VAL A 72 2.32 18.22 27.06
C VAL A 72 1.23 18.13 25.99
N LEU A 73 0.04 17.63 26.34
CA LEU A 73 -1.07 17.53 25.39
C LEU A 73 -1.52 18.91 24.91
N SER A 74 -1.57 19.92 25.78
CA SER A 74 -1.92 21.30 25.40
C SER A 74 -0.89 21.92 24.45
N ASP A 75 0.40 21.66 24.67
CA ASP A 75 1.50 22.06 23.79
C ASP A 75 1.34 21.42 22.39
N MET A 76 0.97 20.13 22.33
CA MET A 76 0.72 19.43 21.06
C MET A 76 -0.57 19.89 20.38
N LYS A 77 -1.63 20.18 21.13
CA LYS A 77 -2.89 20.71 20.58
C LYS A 77 -2.66 22.05 19.89
N SER A 78 -1.89 22.92 20.53
CA SER A 78 -1.54 24.24 19.99
C SER A 78 -0.72 24.13 18.70
N ALA A 79 0.07 23.07 18.55
CA ALA A 79 0.83 22.77 17.33
C ALA A 79 -0.03 22.19 16.19
N GLY A 80 -1.27 21.77 16.46
CA GLY A 80 -2.21 21.23 15.47
C GLY A 80 -2.58 19.75 15.66
N LEU A 81 -2.30 19.15 16.83
CA LEU A 81 -2.76 17.80 17.15
C LEU A 81 -4.29 17.79 17.33
N ILE A 82 -4.96 16.82 16.73
CA ILE A 82 -6.44 16.80 16.63
C ILE A 82 -7.04 15.68 17.48
N GLY A 83 -6.44 14.49 17.40
CA GLY A 83 -6.90 13.31 18.12
C GLY A 83 -5.83 12.75 19.04
N VAL A 84 -6.26 11.94 20.00
CA VAL A 84 -5.36 11.15 20.86
C VAL A 84 -5.84 9.71 20.90
N ALA A 85 -4.92 8.80 20.59
CA ALA A 85 -5.14 7.38 20.68
C ALA A 85 -4.98 6.91 22.13
N VAL A 86 -6.03 6.29 22.68
CA VAL A 86 -6.06 5.81 24.07
C VAL A 86 -6.00 4.29 24.06
N ASN A 87 -4.91 3.73 24.58
CA ASN A 87 -4.75 2.28 24.71
C ASN A 87 -5.55 1.73 25.91
N GLU A 88 -5.97 0.47 25.82
CA GLU A 88 -6.41 -0.23 27.02
C GLU A 88 -5.28 -0.35 28.05
N VAL A 89 -5.67 -0.36 29.32
CA VAL A 89 -4.76 -0.58 30.44
C VAL A 89 -4.28 -2.01 30.40
N THR A 90 -2.98 -2.22 30.56
CA THR A 90 -2.36 -3.54 30.74
C THR A 90 -1.69 -3.64 32.11
N LEU A 91 -1.46 -4.86 32.60
CA LEU A 91 -0.67 -5.05 33.83
C LEU A 91 0.73 -4.42 33.69
N GLU A 92 1.35 -4.58 32.52
CA GLU A 92 2.63 -3.94 32.22
C GLU A 92 2.56 -2.41 32.36
N SER A 93 1.54 -1.77 31.78
CA SER A 93 1.38 -0.31 31.85
C SER A 93 1.17 0.19 33.29
N LEU A 94 0.41 -0.56 34.10
CA LEU A 94 0.19 -0.24 35.50
C LEU A 94 1.48 -0.40 36.31
N GLN A 95 2.26 -1.45 36.05
CA GLN A 95 3.55 -1.65 36.71
C GLN A 95 4.52 -0.53 36.34
N GLN A 96 4.62 -0.16 35.07
CA GLN A 96 5.48 0.94 34.60
C GLN A 96 5.10 2.28 35.23
N SER A 97 3.81 2.49 35.51
CA SER A 97 3.32 3.68 36.23
C SER A 97 3.43 3.60 37.76
N GLY A 98 3.99 2.51 38.32
CA GLY A 98 4.15 2.31 39.76
C GLY A 98 2.84 2.03 40.52
N LYS A 99 1.74 1.82 39.79
CA LYS A 99 0.39 1.61 40.34
C LYS A 99 0.18 0.21 40.94
N ILE A 100 0.94 -0.77 40.45
CA ILE A 100 0.94 -2.16 40.92
C ILE A 100 2.36 -2.69 40.99
N SER A 101 2.57 -3.75 41.77
CA SER A 101 3.75 -4.60 41.69
C SER A 101 3.39 -5.95 41.05
N LEU A 102 4.20 -6.42 40.09
CA LEU A 102 4.08 -7.75 39.50
C LEU A 102 5.27 -8.61 39.90
N SER A 103 5.00 -9.84 40.31
CA SER A 103 6.03 -10.83 40.68
C SER A 103 5.55 -12.23 40.29
N LEU A 104 6.44 -13.22 40.30
CA LEU A 104 6.02 -14.61 40.24
C LEU A 104 5.76 -15.13 41.66
N LEU A 105 4.82 -16.07 41.79
CA LEU A 105 4.45 -16.62 43.09
C LEU A 105 5.65 -17.29 43.78
N LYS A 106 6.55 -17.92 43.01
CA LYS A 106 7.81 -18.46 43.53
C LYS A 106 8.68 -17.38 44.19
N ASP A 107 8.83 -16.23 43.53
CA ASP A 107 9.68 -15.14 44.03
C ASP A 107 9.10 -14.55 45.32
N VAL A 108 7.78 -14.33 45.35
CA VAL A 108 7.05 -13.87 46.53
C VAL A 108 7.13 -14.90 47.66
N GLY A 109 6.98 -16.19 47.34
CA GLY A 109 7.10 -17.28 48.30
C GLY A 109 8.50 -17.35 48.93
N ASN A 110 9.55 -17.23 48.12
CA ASN A 110 10.94 -17.17 48.61
C ASN A 110 11.17 -15.95 49.50
N LEU A 111 10.67 -14.78 49.12
CA LEU A 111 10.74 -13.57 49.95
C LEU A 111 10.03 -13.76 51.28
N TYR A 112 8.85 -14.38 51.29
CA TYR A 112 8.10 -14.67 52.52
C TYR A 112 8.86 -15.62 53.46
N LEU A 113 9.52 -16.65 52.92
CA LEU A 113 10.34 -17.57 53.71
C LEU A 113 11.54 -16.86 54.38
N LEU A 114 12.07 -15.82 53.73
CA LEU A 114 13.21 -15.05 54.25
C LEU A 114 12.81 -13.97 55.25
N SER A 115 11.73 -13.22 54.99
CA SER A 115 11.36 -12.03 55.78
C SER A 115 10.19 -12.24 56.72
N SER A 116 9.37 -13.28 56.51
CA SER A 116 8.07 -13.49 57.18
C SER A 116 7.10 -12.31 57.11
N ASN A 117 7.37 -11.30 56.27
CA ASN A 117 6.59 -10.09 56.11
C ASN A 117 6.77 -9.56 54.68
N LEU A 118 5.67 -9.54 53.93
CA LEU A 118 5.62 -9.07 52.54
C LEU A 118 4.99 -7.67 52.43
N GLY A 119 4.51 -7.11 53.55
CA GLY A 119 3.75 -5.86 53.54
C GLY A 119 2.37 -5.97 52.87
N ASN A 120 1.88 -7.20 52.63
CA ASN A 120 0.56 -7.49 52.07
C ASN A 120 -0.06 -8.70 52.78
N VAL A 121 -0.86 -8.44 53.82
CA VAL A 121 -1.46 -9.46 54.70
C VAL A 121 -2.36 -10.45 53.94
N ALA A 122 -3.07 -9.99 52.90
CA ALA A 122 -3.95 -10.86 52.10
C ALA A 122 -3.14 -11.94 51.35
N LEU A 123 -1.97 -11.56 50.84
CA LEU A 123 -1.06 -12.45 50.14
C LEU A 123 -0.32 -13.40 51.09
N GLU A 124 0.07 -12.93 52.27
CA GLU A 124 0.69 -13.76 53.31
C GLU A 124 -0.24 -14.89 53.77
N ASP A 125 -1.52 -14.60 54.00
CA ASP A 125 -2.50 -15.62 54.39
C ASP A 125 -2.75 -16.64 53.28
N TYR A 126 -2.79 -16.18 52.03
CA TYR A 126 -2.85 -17.08 50.89
C TYR A 126 -1.64 -18.02 50.86
N LEU A 127 -0.42 -17.50 50.99
CA LEU A 127 0.79 -18.32 51.02
C LEU A 127 0.80 -19.34 52.17
N LYS A 128 0.35 -18.94 53.38
CA LYS A 128 0.19 -19.86 54.52
C LYS A 128 -0.81 -20.98 54.26
N SER A 129 -1.82 -20.74 53.44
CA SER A 129 -2.82 -21.75 53.07
C SER A 129 -2.31 -22.78 52.06
N LEU A 130 -1.22 -22.49 51.34
CA LEU A 130 -0.65 -23.38 50.34
C LEU A 130 0.29 -24.42 50.96
N THR A 131 0.11 -25.67 50.55
CA THR A 131 1.04 -26.78 50.82
C THR A 131 2.35 -26.65 50.03
N ASP A 132 3.40 -27.37 50.43
CA ASP A 132 4.70 -27.32 49.73
C ASP A 132 4.60 -27.75 48.26
N LYS A 133 3.76 -28.75 47.95
CA LYS A 133 3.51 -29.20 46.58
C LYS A 133 2.80 -28.13 45.75
N GLU A 134 1.84 -27.42 46.33
CA GLU A 134 1.13 -26.32 45.64
C GLU A 134 2.05 -25.13 45.41
N ARG A 135 2.94 -24.81 46.34
CA ARG A 135 3.94 -23.74 46.17
C ARG A 135 4.89 -24.03 45.02
N GLU A 136 5.29 -25.29 44.84
CA GLU A 136 6.12 -25.72 43.71
C GLU A 136 5.32 -25.69 42.39
N GLN A 137 4.11 -26.23 42.38
CA GLN A 137 3.23 -26.29 41.21
C GLN A 137 2.84 -24.89 40.70
N TYR A 138 2.54 -23.96 41.61
CA TYR A 138 2.04 -22.62 41.29
C TYR A 138 3.16 -21.59 41.13
N GLY A 139 4.43 -21.99 41.19
CA GLY A 139 5.57 -21.08 41.21
C GLY A 139 5.61 -20.07 40.05
N ASN A 140 5.07 -20.43 38.89
CA ASN A 140 5.02 -19.58 37.70
C ASN A 140 3.78 -18.66 37.62
N TYR A 141 2.92 -18.68 38.64
CA TYR A 141 1.71 -17.84 38.63
C TYR A 141 2.09 -16.39 38.84
N ILE A 142 1.35 -15.49 38.18
CA ILE A 142 1.55 -14.05 38.30
C ILE A 142 0.91 -13.60 39.60
N VAL A 143 1.66 -12.85 40.40
CA VAL A 143 1.15 -12.16 41.58
C VAL A 143 1.09 -10.66 41.27
N VAL A 144 -0.09 -10.09 41.41
CA VAL A 144 -0.33 -8.65 41.29
C VAL A 144 -0.67 -8.11 42.66
N THR A 145 0.00 -7.05 43.11
CA THR A 145 -0.36 -6.37 44.36
C THR A 145 -0.59 -4.88 44.15
N THR A 146 -1.54 -4.32 44.90
CA THR A 146 -1.80 -2.88 44.92
C THR A 146 -2.30 -2.45 46.30
N LYS A 147 -2.11 -1.17 46.60
CA LYS A 147 -2.67 -0.50 47.78
C LYS A 147 -3.83 0.43 47.42
N ASP A 148 -4.11 0.62 46.12
CA ASP A 148 -5.15 1.51 45.64
C ASP A 148 -6.45 0.73 45.39
N VAL A 149 -7.50 1.07 46.13
CA VAL A 149 -8.82 0.43 46.03
C VAL A 149 -9.48 0.65 44.66
N LYS A 150 -9.24 1.78 43.98
CA LYS A 150 -9.79 2.05 42.64
C LYS A 150 -9.17 1.10 41.62
N ILE A 151 -7.86 0.92 41.70
CA ILE A 151 -7.11 0.00 40.83
C ILE A 151 -7.50 -1.44 41.12
N PHE A 152 -7.67 -1.81 42.40
CA PHE A 152 -8.17 -3.13 42.77
C PHE A 152 -9.53 -3.42 42.16
N ASN A 153 -10.49 -2.49 42.27
CA ASN A 153 -11.84 -2.67 41.72
C ASN A 153 -11.82 -2.79 40.19
N PHE A 154 -11.06 -1.93 39.50
CA PHE A 154 -10.86 -2.02 38.05
C PHE A 154 -10.27 -3.38 37.65
N LEU A 155 -9.18 -3.81 38.30
CA LEU A 155 -8.53 -5.08 38.02
C LEU A 155 -9.44 -6.27 38.34
N LYS A 156 -10.21 -6.22 39.43
CA LYS A 156 -11.16 -7.27 39.79
C LYS A 156 -12.19 -7.46 38.68
N GLU A 157 -12.82 -6.38 38.22
CA GLU A 157 -13.81 -6.44 37.15
C GLU A 157 -13.22 -6.89 35.80
N ALA A 158 -12.01 -6.41 35.48
CA ALA A 158 -11.33 -6.75 34.23
C ALA A 158 -10.81 -8.18 34.20
N LEU A 159 -10.17 -8.64 35.28
CA LEU A 159 -9.58 -9.96 35.40
C LEU A 159 -10.64 -11.04 35.50
N THR A 160 -11.72 -10.84 36.27
CA THR A 160 -12.83 -11.81 36.35
C THR A 160 -13.52 -12.00 34.99
N ARG A 161 -13.47 -11.01 34.09
CA ARG A 161 -13.96 -11.15 32.71
C ARG A 161 -13.00 -11.91 31.79
N ARG A 162 -11.69 -11.77 32.00
CA ARG A 162 -10.64 -12.24 31.09
C ARG A 162 -9.98 -13.55 31.50
N VAL A 163 -10.06 -13.88 32.78
CA VAL A 163 -9.45 -15.06 33.38
C VAL A 163 -10.56 -15.94 33.96
N PRO A 164 -10.59 -17.24 33.62
CA PRO A 164 -11.49 -18.20 34.26
C PRO A 164 -11.37 -18.20 35.79
N GLU A 165 -12.47 -18.51 36.48
CA GLU A 165 -12.56 -18.45 37.95
C GLU A 165 -11.59 -19.41 38.65
N ASP A 166 -11.31 -20.56 38.04
CA ASP A 166 -10.35 -21.55 38.52
C ASP A 166 -8.88 -21.09 38.39
N GLU A 167 -8.61 -20.13 37.51
CA GLU A 167 -7.28 -19.60 37.24
C GLU A 167 -7.01 -18.23 37.91
N LEU A 168 -7.99 -17.65 38.60
CA LEU A 168 -7.89 -16.35 39.25
C LEU A 168 -8.23 -16.44 40.73
N LYS A 169 -7.28 -16.07 41.60
CA LYS A 169 -7.56 -15.81 43.02
C LYS A 169 -7.54 -14.33 43.28
N VAL A 170 -8.63 -13.82 43.85
CA VAL A 170 -8.78 -12.43 44.30
C VAL A 170 -8.61 -12.41 45.81
N LEU A 171 -7.63 -11.66 46.31
CA LEU A 171 -7.25 -11.62 47.71
C LEU A 171 -7.46 -10.21 48.26
N GLU A 172 -8.22 -10.10 49.34
CA GLU A 172 -8.54 -8.83 49.99
C GLU A 172 -8.55 -9.02 51.50
N LYS A 173 -7.70 -8.26 52.22
CA LYS A 173 -7.68 -8.27 53.67
C LYS A 173 -7.07 -7.00 54.24
N ARG A 174 -7.78 -6.35 55.18
CA ARG A 174 -7.29 -5.20 55.96
C ARG A 174 -6.68 -4.08 55.08
N GLY A 175 -7.30 -3.78 53.93
CA GLY A 175 -6.82 -2.74 53.01
C GLY A 175 -5.62 -3.13 52.12
N SER A 176 -5.20 -4.40 52.16
CA SER A 176 -4.22 -4.97 51.25
C SER A 176 -4.90 -5.83 50.20
N TYR A 177 -4.53 -5.62 48.94
CA TYR A 177 -5.16 -6.24 47.78
C TYR A 177 -4.12 -7.01 46.95
N ALA A 178 -4.49 -8.22 46.51
CA ALA A 178 -3.65 -9.01 45.63
C ALA A 178 -4.48 -9.88 44.67
N PHE A 179 -3.87 -10.24 43.54
CA PHE A 179 -4.39 -11.23 42.61
C PHE A 179 -3.33 -12.29 42.36
N VAL A 180 -3.74 -13.55 42.27
CA VAL A 180 -2.89 -14.65 41.80
C VAL A 180 -3.51 -15.20 40.53
N ILE A 181 -2.74 -15.20 39.44
CA ILE A 181 -3.22 -15.49 38.09
C ILE A 181 -2.42 -16.66 37.53
N ASN A 182 -3.10 -17.77 37.23
CA ASN A 182 -2.52 -18.93 36.56
C ASN A 182 -2.42 -18.71 35.04
N LYS A 183 -1.56 -17.77 34.64
CA LYS A 183 -1.24 -17.53 33.22
C LYS A 183 0.26 -17.30 33.06
N PRO A 184 0.86 -17.63 31.90
CA PRO A 184 2.24 -17.28 31.61
C PRO A 184 2.44 -15.75 31.65
N LYS A 185 3.38 -15.28 32.47
CA LYS A 185 3.65 -13.84 32.68
C LYS A 185 3.82 -13.09 31.36
N ASP A 186 4.77 -13.52 30.53
CA ASP A 186 5.15 -12.80 29.30
C ASP A 186 4.00 -12.68 28.29
N ALA A 187 3.08 -13.65 28.27
CA ALA A 187 1.93 -13.64 27.37
C ALA A 187 0.75 -12.83 27.91
N PHE A 188 0.62 -12.69 29.23
CA PHE A 188 -0.57 -12.11 29.87
C PHE A 188 -0.40 -10.64 30.28
N ILE A 189 0.79 -10.22 30.70
CA ILE A 189 0.98 -8.85 31.22
C ILE A 189 0.72 -7.75 30.19
N THR A 190 0.77 -8.09 28.90
CA THR A 190 0.53 -7.19 27.76
C THR A 190 -0.92 -7.22 27.27
N LYS A 191 -1.80 -8.04 27.86
CA LYS A 191 -3.21 -8.10 27.48
C LYS A 191 -3.95 -6.88 28.00
N GLY A 192 -4.74 -6.24 27.13
CA GLY A 192 -5.63 -5.15 27.51
C GLY A 192 -6.68 -5.62 28.50
N LEU A 193 -6.93 -4.81 29.53
CA LEU A 193 -7.86 -5.04 30.63
C LEU A 193 -9.08 -4.11 30.55
N GLY A 194 -9.24 -3.36 29.46
CA GLY A 194 -10.26 -2.32 29.30
C GLY A 194 -9.66 -0.91 29.39
N PHE A 195 -10.48 0.09 29.11
CA PHE A 195 -10.05 1.49 29.12
C PHE A 195 -10.09 2.07 30.54
N ASP A 196 -9.10 2.90 30.86
CA ASP A 196 -9.18 3.81 32.00
C ASP A 196 -10.10 4.96 31.60
N GLU A 197 -11.29 5.05 32.20
CA GLU A 197 -12.23 6.12 31.88
C GLU A 197 -11.65 7.51 32.19
N SER A 198 -10.72 7.63 33.14
CA SER A 198 -10.07 8.90 33.44
C SER A 198 -9.16 9.39 32.29
N ASP A 199 -8.54 8.47 31.54
CA ASP A 199 -7.77 8.82 30.34
C ASP A 199 -8.71 9.28 29.21
N LEU A 200 -9.85 8.62 29.04
CA LEU A 200 -10.87 9.00 28.04
C LEU A 200 -11.46 10.38 28.37
N GLU A 201 -11.81 10.62 29.64
CA GLU A 201 -12.29 11.90 30.15
C GLU A 201 -11.25 13.00 29.99
N LEU A 202 -9.99 12.73 30.32
CA LEU A 202 -8.89 13.67 30.15
C LEU A 202 -8.79 14.12 28.69
N VAL A 203 -8.68 13.17 27.76
CA VAL A 203 -8.55 13.48 26.33
C VAL A 203 -9.77 14.26 25.81
N LYS A 204 -10.99 13.85 26.20
CA LYS A 204 -12.22 14.53 25.77
C LYS A 204 -12.33 15.94 26.37
N SER A 205 -11.97 16.13 27.64
CA SER A 205 -12.03 17.43 28.34
C SER A 205 -11.06 18.44 27.74
N LEU A 206 -9.92 17.98 27.23
CA LEU A 206 -8.99 18.80 26.46
C LEU A 206 -9.45 19.06 25.03
N GLY A 207 -10.61 18.55 24.62
CA GLY A 207 -11.25 18.81 23.33
C GLY A 207 -10.55 18.14 22.14
N PHE A 208 -9.92 16.99 22.34
CA PHE A 208 -9.41 16.13 21.26
C PHE A 208 -10.49 15.17 20.77
N ASP A 209 -10.32 14.65 19.55
CA ASP A 209 -10.98 13.41 19.15
C ASP A 209 -10.39 12.23 19.94
N VAL A 210 -11.25 11.41 20.53
CA VAL A 210 -10.83 10.25 21.32
C VAL A 210 -10.81 9.05 20.39
N ILE A 211 -9.65 8.41 20.23
CA ILE A 211 -9.48 7.24 19.36
C ILE A 211 -9.03 6.03 20.18
N PRO A 212 -9.98 5.27 20.76
CA PRO A 212 -9.66 4.09 21.56
C PRO A 212 -8.98 3.01 20.74
N ARG A 213 -7.98 2.38 21.35
CA ARG A 213 -7.28 1.23 20.80
C ARG A 213 -7.67 -0.05 21.51
N ILE A 214 -8.58 -0.79 20.88
CA ILE A 214 -9.15 -2.01 21.42
C ILE A 214 -8.13 -3.15 21.28
N GLU A 215 -7.83 -3.81 22.38
CA GLU A 215 -6.89 -4.93 22.42
C GLU A 215 -7.55 -6.25 22.02
N ASN A 216 -6.72 -7.22 21.64
CA ASN A 216 -7.18 -8.56 21.32
C ASN A 216 -7.64 -9.32 22.58
N PHE A 217 -8.88 -9.83 22.53
CA PHE A 217 -9.46 -10.67 23.57
C PHE A 217 -10.04 -11.97 22.99
N THR A 218 -9.27 -13.05 23.07
CA THR A 218 -9.65 -14.35 22.50
C THR A 218 -10.97 -14.91 23.04
N GLY A 219 -11.26 -14.68 24.32
CA GLY A 219 -12.48 -15.13 25.00
C GLY A 219 -13.67 -14.16 24.91
N ILE A 220 -13.60 -13.12 24.07
CA ILE A 220 -14.62 -12.06 24.02
C ILE A 220 -16.02 -12.60 23.72
N LYS A 221 -17.01 -12.19 24.51
CA LYS A 221 -18.43 -12.54 24.38
C LYS A 221 -19.21 -11.36 23.79
N ASP A 222 -20.44 -11.62 23.37
CA ASP A 222 -21.31 -10.57 22.79
C ASP A 222 -21.63 -9.45 23.77
N LYS A 223 -21.71 -9.80 25.07
CA LYS A 223 -21.86 -8.83 26.16
C LYS A 223 -20.65 -7.90 26.23
N ASP A 224 -19.43 -8.42 26.17
CA ASP A 224 -18.22 -7.60 26.26
C ASP A 224 -18.13 -6.61 25.08
N ILE A 225 -18.51 -7.05 23.88
CA ILE A 225 -18.57 -6.17 22.69
C ILE A 225 -19.62 -5.06 22.86
N LYS A 226 -20.76 -5.39 23.46
CA LYS A 226 -21.79 -4.39 23.78
C LYS A 226 -21.29 -3.38 24.81
N ASP A 227 -20.64 -3.86 25.87
CA ASP A 227 -20.07 -3.02 26.93
C ASP A 227 -19.01 -2.08 26.34
N TYR A 228 -18.15 -2.56 25.42
CA TYR A 228 -17.24 -1.69 24.66
C TYR A 228 -18.01 -0.59 23.93
N VAL A 229 -19.02 -0.94 23.12
CA VAL A 229 -19.79 0.04 22.36
C VAL A 229 -20.50 1.05 23.27
N ASP A 230 -21.00 0.63 24.43
CA ASP A 230 -21.64 1.52 25.40
C ASP A 230 -20.64 2.54 25.97
N ILE A 231 -19.40 2.12 26.29
CA ILE A 231 -18.31 3.04 26.66
C ILE A 231 -17.98 3.98 25.50
N LEU A 232 -17.80 3.46 24.28
CA LEU A 232 -17.47 4.27 23.10
C LEU A 232 -18.53 5.37 22.85
N LYS A 233 -19.81 5.05 23.06
CA LYS A 233 -20.91 6.01 22.93
C LYS A 233 -20.91 7.05 24.05
N LYS A 234 -20.62 6.65 25.30
CA LYS A 234 -20.52 7.57 26.44
C LYS A 234 -19.53 8.71 26.15
N PHE A 235 -18.46 8.42 25.42
CA PHE A 235 -17.41 9.38 25.07
C PHE A 235 -17.54 9.99 23.67
N ASP A 236 -18.64 9.72 22.94
CA ASP A 236 -18.85 10.19 21.56
C ASP A 236 -17.65 9.84 20.65
N VAL A 237 -17.24 8.58 20.70
CA VAL A 237 -16.15 8.04 19.89
C VAL A 237 -16.66 7.79 18.47
N LYS A 238 -15.93 8.35 17.49
CA LYS A 238 -16.25 8.21 16.06
C LYS A 238 -15.41 7.15 15.35
N THR A 239 -14.20 6.89 15.87
CA THR A 239 -13.23 6.01 15.24
C THR A 239 -12.50 5.19 16.29
N VAL A 240 -12.27 3.91 15.99
CA VAL A 240 -11.46 3.01 16.82
C VAL A 240 -10.39 2.34 15.99
N ILE A 241 -9.25 2.02 16.61
CA ILE A 241 -8.13 1.33 15.94
C ILE A 241 -7.82 0.06 16.71
N PHE A 242 -8.01 -1.11 16.10
CA PHE A 242 -7.63 -2.37 16.75
C PHE A 242 -6.11 -2.45 16.99
N ASN A 243 -5.70 -2.97 18.14
CA ASN A 243 -4.30 -3.22 18.45
C ASN A 243 -3.90 -4.68 18.20
N GLY A 244 -2.60 -4.92 18.03
CA GLY A 244 -2.05 -6.25 17.75
C GLY A 244 -2.23 -6.72 16.31
N THR A 245 -2.15 -8.04 16.13
CA THR A 245 -2.15 -8.71 14.82
C THR A 245 -3.51 -9.15 14.32
N ASP A 246 -4.56 -9.01 15.14
CA ASP A 246 -5.90 -9.54 14.88
C ASP A 246 -6.93 -8.45 15.19
N VAL A 247 -8.15 -8.63 14.68
CA VAL A 247 -9.31 -7.81 15.05
C VAL A 247 -10.06 -8.52 16.16
N LEU A 248 -10.12 -7.91 17.35
CA LEU A 248 -10.79 -8.39 18.57
C LEU A 248 -10.25 -9.72 19.15
N GLY A 249 -9.39 -10.44 18.43
CA GLY A 249 -8.83 -11.72 18.86
C GLY A 249 -9.78 -12.92 18.77
N ASN A 250 -11.02 -12.75 18.30
CA ASN A 250 -11.99 -13.83 18.12
C ASN A 250 -12.69 -13.76 16.74
N PRO A 251 -12.35 -14.66 15.79
CA PRO A 251 -12.89 -14.65 14.43
C PRO A 251 -14.42 -14.83 14.32
N GLU A 252 -15.06 -15.50 15.28
CA GLU A 252 -16.49 -15.77 15.27
C GLU A 252 -17.29 -14.50 15.57
N LYS A 253 -16.75 -13.64 16.43
CA LYS A 253 -17.42 -12.43 16.92
C LYS A 253 -17.29 -11.21 16.01
N ILE A 254 -16.41 -11.27 15.01
CA ILE A 254 -16.13 -10.16 14.08
C ILE A 254 -17.39 -9.63 13.39
N SER A 255 -18.26 -10.52 12.88
CA SER A 255 -19.46 -10.09 12.14
C SER A 255 -20.44 -9.34 13.05
N TYR A 256 -20.60 -9.82 14.29
CA TYR A 256 -21.46 -9.19 15.30
C TYR A 256 -20.92 -7.82 15.69
N ALA A 257 -19.63 -7.73 16.00
CA ALA A 257 -18.98 -6.46 16.34
C ALA A 257 -19.07 -5.43 15.20
N ALA A 258 -18.75 -5.81 13.97
CA ALA A 258 -18.83 -4.93 12.81
C ALA A 258 -20.26 -4.39 12.60
N SER A 259 -21.27 -5.25 12.73
CA SER A 259 -22.67 -4.84 12.61
C SER A 259 -23.09 -3.85 13.72
N LEU A 260 -22.60 -4.08 14.95
CA LEU A 260 -22.88 -3.21 16.09
C LEU A 260 -22.18 -1.85 15.96
N PHE A 261 -20.93 -1.82 15.48
CA PHE A 261 -20.18 -0.58 15.26
C PHE A 261 -20.84 0.25 14.17
N LYS A 262 -21.19 -0.39 13.04
CA LYS A 262 -21.96 0.22 11.95
C LYS A 262 -23.23 0.90 12.44
N LYS A 263 -24.04 0.16 13.22
CA LYS A 263 -25.33 0.63 13.77
C LYS A 263 -25.16 1.86 14.67
N ASN A 264 -24.05 1.94 15.41
CA ASN A 264 -23.76 3.06 16.31
C ASN A 264 -22.90 4.15 15.68
N GLY A 265 -22.64 4.09 14.37
CA GLY A 265 -21.90 5.13 13.66
C GLY A 265 -20.38 5.12 13.90
N ILE A 266 -19.83 4.07 14.52
CA ILE A 266 -18.41 3.96 14.86
C ILE A 266 -17.64 3.41 13.65
N ASN A 267 -16.66 4.16 13.16
CA ASN A 267 -15.79 3.77 12.05
C ASN A 267 -14.56 3.01 12.57
N VAL A 268 -13.89 2.27 11.67
CA VAL A 268 -12.65 1.55 11.97
C VAL A 268 -11.44 2.18 11.28
N GLY A 269 -10.35 2.35 12.03
CA GLY A 269 -9.05 2.66 11.49
C GLY A 269 -8.36 1.41 10.95
N ILE A 270 -8.01 1.42 9.66
CA ILE A 270 -7.31 0.33 8.97
C ILE A 270 -5.83 0.69 8.90
N ILE A 271 -4.99 -0.04 9.63
CA ILE A 271 -3.54 0.16 9.63
C ILE A 271 -2.97 -0.17 8.24
N ASP A 272 -2.42 0.83 7.54
CA ASP A 272 -1.79 0.68 6.24
C ASP A 272 -0.49 -0.13 6.38
N VAL A 273 -0.46 -1.29 5.72
CA VAL A 273 0.72 -2.13 5.65
C VAL A 273 1.38 -2.04 4.27
N PRO A 274 2.71 -2.22 4.18
CA PRO A 274 3.39 -2.31 2.89
C PRO A 274 2.78 -3.39 1.99
N MET A 275 2.79 -3.19 0.66
CA MET A 275 2.21 -4.17 -0.26
C MET A 275 2.82 -5.57 -0.08
N GLY A 276 1.96 -6.59 -0.01
CA GLY A 276 2.36 -7.99 0.20
C GLY A 276 2.47 -8.41 1.67
N LYS A 277 2.39 -7.47 2.63
CA LYS A 277 2.16 -7.81 4.05
C LYS A 277 0.66 -7.96 4.31
N LYS A 278 0.31 -8.84 5.25
CA LYS A 278 -1.07 -9.12 5.63
C LYS A 278 -1.59 -7.99 6.52
N LEU A 279 -2.85 -7.60 6.32
CA LEU A 279 -3.59 -6.80 7.30
C LEU A 279 -3.77 -7.59 8.60
N GLN A 280 -4.28 -6.93 9.63
CA GLN A 280 -4.73 -7.61 10.84
C GLN A 280 -5.71 -8.73 10.49
N ASP A 281 -5.53 -9.89 11.11
CA ASP A 281 -6.36 -11.06 10.88
C ASP A 281 -7.81 -10.75 11.28
N GLY A 282 -8.73 -11.01 10.34
CA GLY A 282 -10.14 -10.67 10.52
C GLY A 282 -10.55 -9.27 10.04
N MET A 283 -9.62 -8.36 9.73
CA MET A 283 -9.94 -7.01 9.23
C MET A 283 -10.77 -7.06 7.94
N ASN A 284 -10.45 -7.96 7.02
CA ASN A 284 -11.21 -8.12 5.78
C ASN A 284 -12.68 -8.51 6.03
N LYS A 285 -12.92 -9.36 7.04
CA LYS A 285 -14.26 -9.77 7.45
C LYS A 285 -14.96 -8.60 8.12
N PHE A 286 -14.29 -7.90 9.04
CA PHE A 286 -14.83 -6.75 9.76
C PHE A 286 -15.30 -5.67 8.78
N ALA A 287 -14.40 -5.21 7.90
CA ALA A 287 -14.71 -4.14 6.95
C ALA A 287 -15.84 -4.50 5.97
N LYS A 288 -15.98 -5.78 5.60
CA LYS A 288 -17.09 -6.24 4.76
C LYS A 288 -18.45 -6.10 5.47
N PHE A 289 -18.54 -6.42 6.75
CA PHE A 289 -19.78 -6.31 7.53
C PHE A 289 -20.09 -4.85 7.96
N ASP A 290 -19.07 -3.99 8.01
CA ASP A 290 -19.19 -2.56 8.28
C ASP A 290 -19.34 -1.71 7.01
N ASP A 291 -19.72 -2.31 5.87
CA ASP A 291 -19.88 -1.64 4.56
C ASP A 291 -18.67 -0.79 4.12
N TYR A 292 -17.47 -1.24 4.47
CA TYR A 292 -16.21 -0.59 4.13
C TYR A 292 -16.10 0.85 4.64
N ARG A 293 -16.68 1.16 5.81
CA ARG A 293 -16.57 2.46 6.51
C ARG A 293 -15.22 2.65 7.22
N GLY A 294 -14.14 2.29 6.54
CA GLY A 294 -12.78 2.37 7.08
C GLY A 294 -12.12 3.74 6.87
N ILE A 295 -11.16 4.06 7.74
CA ILE A 295 -10.24 5.18 7.59
C ILE A 295 -8.82 4.61 7.58
N LYS A 296 -8.03 4.94 6.57
CA LYS A 296 -6.64 4.45 6.51
C LYS A 296 -5.76 5.18 7.54
N VAL A 297 -5.06 4.39 8.35
CA VAL A 297 -4.14 4.82 9.42
C VAL A 297 -2.71 4.51 9.00
N PHE A 298 -1.80 5.47 9.13
CA PHE A 298 -0.38 5.22 8.97
C PHE A 298 0.40 5.79 10.14
N GLY A 299 1.28 4.98 10.72
CA GLY A 299 2.19 5.39 11.77
C GLY A 299 3.55 4.73 11.57
N VAL A 300 4.57 5.37 12.13
CA VAL A 300 5.92 4.83 12.19
C VAL A 300 6.07 4.06 13.50
N SER A 301 6.78 2.93 13.50
CA SER A 301 6.97 2.14 14.72
C SER A 301 7.79 2.91 15.78
N GLU A 302 7.76 2.46 17.04
CA GLU A 302 8.57 3.09 18.11
C GLU A 302 10.06 3.08 17.77
N ALA A 303 10.59 1.93 17.32
CA ALA A 303 11.98 1.79 16.91
C ALA A 303 12.35 2.73 15.75
N GLU A 304 11.48 2.85 14.75
CA GLU A 304 11.70 3.76 13.63
C GLU A 304 11.57 5.23 14.02
N THR A 305 10.67 5.57 14.96
CA THR A 305 10.48 6.93 15.47
C THR A 305 11.76 7.43 16.17
N GLN A 306 12.42 6.55 16.93
CA GLN A 306 13.70 6.92 17.55
C GLN A 306 14.85 6.93 16.54
N LYS A 307 14.84 6.02 15.55
CA LYS A 307 15.90 5.89 14.54
C LYS A 307 15.97 7.03 13.53
N TYR A 308 14.82 7.47 12.99
CA TYR A 308 14.79 8.44 11.88
C TYR A 308 14.72 9.88 12.39
N ASP A 309 15.26 10.80 11.60
CA ASP A 309 15.12 12.24 11.87
C ASP A 309 13.67 12.71 11.71
N THR A 310 13.33 13.82 12.35
CA THR A 310 11.97 14.39 12.33
C THR A 310 11.48 14.67 10.91
N SER A 311 12.33 15.22 10.05
CA SER A 311 12.04 15.49 8.65
C SER A 311 11.75 14.21 7.86
N GLU A 312 12.50 13.13 8.09
CA GLU A 312 12.27 11.86 7.43
C GLU A 312 10.92 11.25 7.86
N ILE A 313 10.58 11.34 9.15
CA ILE A 313 9.28 10.87 9.67
C ILE A 313 8.13 11.65 9.02
N VAL A 314 8.21 12.99 9.01
CA VAL A 314 7.18 13.84 8.41
C VAL A 314 7.05 13.59 6.90
N ASN A 315 8.16 13.43 6.18
CA ASN A 315 8.13 13.08 4.75
C ASN A 315 7.49 11.70 4.50
N ARG A 316 7.70 10.72 5.40
CA ARG A 316 7.00 9.42 5.31
C ARG A 316 5.49 9.57 5.53
N TRP A 317 5.07 10.39 6.49
CA TRP A 317 3.65 10.70 6.70
C TRP A 317 3.03 11.40 5.49
N TYR A 318 3.74 12.37 4.91
CA TYR A 318 3.31 13.07 3.69
C TYR A 318 3.13 12.11 2.50
N ARG A 319 4.06 11.18 2.27
CA ARG A 319 3.86 10.14 1.27
C ARG A 319 2.67 9.23 1.56
N GLY A 320 2.39 8.98 2.84
CA GLY A 320 1.19 8.24 3.26
C GLY A 320 -0.10 8.90 2.79
N ILE A 321 -0.25 10.22 2.98
CA ILE A 321 -1.48 10.93 2.60
C ILE A 321 -1.66 11.03 1.08
N ILE A 322 -0.56 11.25 0.35
CA ILE A 322 -0.55 11.46 -1.12
C ILE A 322 -0.62 10.13 -1.88
N GLU A 323 0.31 9.22 -1.61
CA GLU A 323 0.49 8.01 -2.41
C GLU A 323 -0.41 6.85 -1.96
N ARG A 324 -0.89 6.87 -0.71
CA ARG A 324 -1.65 5.75 -0.12
C ARG A 324 -2.99 6.16 0.45
N ASN A 325 -3.43 7.39 0.20
CA ASN A 325 -4.73 7.90 0.63
C ASN A 325 -4.99 7.73 2.14
N VAL A 326 -3.95 7.91 2.96
CA VAL A 326 -4.05 7.88 4.43
C VAL A 326 -4.79 9.13 4.92
N ARG A 327 -5.65 8.97 5.94
CA ARG A 327 -6.34 10.09 6.61
C ARG A 327 -6.17 10.15 8.11
N ILE A 328 -5.59 9.13 8.73
CA ILE A 328 -5.11 9.21 10.12
C ILE A 328 -3.59 9.03 10.13
N ILE A 329 -2.88 10.05 10.60
CA ILE A 329 -1.45 9.97 10.90
C ILE A 329 -1.30 9.65 12.38
N TYR A 330 -0.79 8.45 12.66
CA TYR A 330 -0.55 7.97 14.01
C TYR A 330 0.85 8.37 14.46
N MET A 331 0.93 9.39 15.32
CA MET A 331 2.16 9.95 15.84
C MET A 331 2.51 9.32 17.18
N ARG A 332 3.78 8.93 17.31
CA ARG A 332 4.41 8.58 18.59
C ARG A 332 5.40 9.66 18.96
N ALA A 333 5.53 9.95 20.24
CA ALA A 333 6.50 10.92 20.73
C ALA A 333 7.93 10.49 20.40
N LYS A 334 8.72 11.39 19.80
CA LYS A 334 10.16 11.23 19.64
C LYS A 334 10.86 11.79 20.88
N ILE A 335 11.82 11.04 21.43
CA ILE A 335 12.54 11.43 22.65
C ILE A 335 14.03 11.22 22.43
N ASP A 336 14.80 12.28 22.59
CA ASP A 336 16.25 12.26 22.62
C ASP A 336 16.71 12.52 24.06
N ASN A 337 17.16 11.46 24.73
CA ASN A 337 17.65 11.51 26.12
C ASN A 337 18.92 12.33 26.28
N SER A 338 19.62 12.68 25.19
CA SER A 338 20.80 13.56 25.23
C SER A 338 20.45 15.06 25.22
N LYS A 339 19.17 15.39 25.04
CA LYS A 339 18.69 16.77 24.83
C LYS A 339 17.81 17.26 25.97
N SER A 340 17.64 18.57 26.05
CA SER A 340 16.82 19.20 27.09
C SER A 340 15.34 18.85 26.96
N ALA A 341 14.60 19.00 28.06
CA ALA A 341 13.15 18.86 28.08
C ALA A 341 12.48 19.79 27.04
N ALA A 342 12.92 21.05 26.95
CA ALA A 342 12.40 22.02 25.99
C ALA A 342 12.60 21.57 24.53
N TYR A 343 13.78 21.02 24.21
CA TYR A 343 14.04 20.47 22.87
C TYR A 343 13.11 19.30 22.54
N ASN A 344 12.88 18.40 23.49
CA ASN A 344 11.98 17.26 23.32
C ASN A 344 10.51 17.67 23.10
N ILE A 345 10.04 18.72 23.75
CA ILE A 345 8.71 19.28 23.45
C ILE A 345 8.70 19.93 22.06
N GLN A 346 9.67 20.82 21.79
CA GLN A 346 9.73 21.59 20.55
C GLN A 346 9.82 20.70 19.31
N GLN A 347 10.64 19.65 19.32
CA GLN A 347 10.77 18.75 18.17
C GLN A 347 9.44 18.08 17.79
N ASN A 348 8.63 17.68 18.79
CA ASN A 348 7.34 17.04 18.55
C ASN A 348 6.31 18.07 18.05
N GLN A 349 6.32 19.30 18.57
CA GLN A 349 5.50 20.40 18.03
C GLN A 349 5.86 20.68 16.57
N SER A 350 7.15 20.82 16.25
CA SER A 350 7.59 21.08 14.87
C SER A 350 7.19 19.96 13.91
N MET A 351 7.22 18.69 14.33
CA MET A 351 6.71 17.57 13.51
C MET A 351 5.22 17.73 13.16
N ILE A 352 4.39 18.16 14.12
CA ILE A 352 2.95 18.37 13.91
C ILE A 352 2.72 19.59 13.01
N GLU A 353 3.43 20.69 13.25
CA GLU A 353 3.34 21.92 12.46
C GLU A 353 3.75 21.68 11.00
N ASP A 354 4.86 20.99 10.77
CA ASP A 354 5.35 20.69 9.43
C ASP A 354 4.41 19.74 8.70
N MET A 355 3.88 18.73 9.38
CA MET A 355 2.86 17.87 8.81
C MET A 355 1.59 18.66 8.45
N THR A 356 1.17 19.59 9.31
CA THR A 356 0.01 20.47 9.06
C THR A 356 0.24 21.38 7.85
N LYS A 357 1.45 21.92 7.67
CA LYS A 357 1.84 22.68 6.46
C LYS A 357 1.74 21.80 5.21
N TYR A 358 2.21 20.55 5.29
CA TYR A 358 2.15 19.62 4.16
C TYR A 358 0.73 19.16 3.80
N ILE A 359 -0.15 18.97 4.80
CA ILE A 359 -1.59 18.71 4.56
C ILE A 359 -2.19 19.85 3.73
N LYS A 360 -1.96 21.10 4.14
CA LYS A 360 -2.47 22.28 3.41
C LYS A 360 -1.87 22.39 2.01
N LYS A 361 -0.57 22.14 1.86
CA LYS A 361 0.13 22.14 0.57
C LYS A 361 -0.43 21.10 -0.41
N ALA A 362 -0.87 19.95 0.11
CA ALA A 362 -1.53 18.90 -0.67
C ALA A 362 -2.97 19.24 -1.10
N GLY A 363 -3.52 20.39 -0.68
CA GLY A 363 -4.93 20.73 -0.88
C GLY A 363 -5.88 19.96 0.05
N LEU A 364 -5.37 19.32 1.09
CA LEU A 364 -6.14 18.57 2.09
C LEU A 364 -6.45 19.47 3.31
N LYS A 365 -7.43 19.06 4.11
CA LYS A 365 -7.83 19.77 5.34
C LYS A 365 -7.28 19.05 6.56
N ALA A 366 -6.78 19.78 7.55
CA ALA A 366 -6.49 19.23 8.86
C ALA A 366 -7.79 19.25 9.70
N GLY A 367 -8.25 18.09 10.15
CA GLY A 367 -9.52 17.95 10.88
C GLY A 367 -9.76 16.52 11.35
N ILE A 368 -10.90 16.27 12.00
CA ILE A 368 -11.33 14.91 12.35
C ILE A 368 -11.60 14.13 11.07
N ALA A 369 -10.93 12.98 10.91
CA ALA A 369 -11.02 12.19 9.70
C ALA A 369 -12.40 11.57 9.55
N LYS A 370 -12.90 11.52 8.31
CA LYS A 370 -14.17 10.87 7.95
C LYS A 370 -13.90 9.57 7.25
N SER A 371 -14.78 8.58 7.41
CA SER A 371 -14.70 7.33 6.66
C SER A 371 -14.86 7.55 5.15
N LEU A 372 -14.22 6.68 4.37
CA LEU A 372 -14.40 6.68 2.93
C LEU A 372 -15.87 6.39 2.61
N GLN A 373 -16.50 7.24 1.78
CA GLN A 373 -17.85 6.96 1.31
C GLN A 373 -17.85 5.66 0.50
N GLN A 374 -18.86 4.82 0.74
CA GLN A 374 -18.96 3.55 0.04
C GLN A 374 -19.07 3.78 -1.47
N LEU A 375 -18.21 3.09 -2.22
CA LEU A 375 -18.18 3.07 -3.66
C LEU A 375 -18.25 1.60 -4.10
N HIS A 376 -19.25 1.27 -4.91
CA HIS A 376 -19.41 -0.03 -5.52
C HIS A 376 -19.76 0.12 -6.99
N GLN A 377 -19.16 -0.72 -7.84
CA GLN A 377 -19.43 -0.71 -9.27
C GLN A 377 -20.58 -1.63 -9.62
N SER A 378 -21.44 -1.17 -10.55
CA SER A 378 -22.50 -2.01 -11.08
C SER A 378 -21.91 -3.12 -11.96
N LYS A 379 -22.57 -4.28 -11.98
CA LYS A 379 -22.12 -5.41 -12.83
C LYS A 379 -22.14 -5.07 -14.31
N LEU A 380 -23.10 -4.25 -14.75
CA LEU A 380 -23.14 -3.77 -16.13
C LEU A 380 -21.91 -2.93 -16.47
N THR A 381 -21.51 -2.02 -15.58
CA THR A 381 -20.30 -1.21 -15.72
C THR A 381 -19.05 -2.08 -15.86
N GLU A 382 -18.87 -3.06 -14.96
CA GLU A 382 -17.74 -3.99 -15.00
C GLU A 382 -17.70 -4.78 -16.33
N ILE A 383 -18.85 -5.25 -16.83
CA ILE A 383 -18.97 -5.95 -18.12
C ILE A 383 -18.57 -5.03 -19.27
N LEU A 384 -19.10 -3.80 -19.33
CA LEU A 384 -18.80 -2.84 -20.40
C LEU A 384 -17.30 -2.49 -20.45
N ILE A 385 -16.66 -2.31 -19.28
CA ILE A 385 -15.21 -2.11 -19.21
C ILE A 385 -14.48 -3.34 -19.77
N SER A 386 -14.89 -4.53 -19.33
CA SER A 386 -14.28 -5.81 -19.71
C SER A 386 -14.35 -6.09 -21.21
N LEU A 387 -15.43 -5.69 -21.90
CA LEU A 387 -15.55 -5.80 -23.35
C LEU A 387 -14.46 -5.03 -24.09
N GLY A 388 -14.05 -3.87 -23.58
CA GLY A 388 -12.92 -3.12 -24.13
C GLY A 388 -11.58 -3.83 -23.94
N VAL A 389 -11.37 -4.44 -22.76
CA VAL A 389 -10.15 -5.23 -22.49
C VAL A 389 -10.08 -6.45 -23.42
N ILE A 390 -11.21 -7.15 -23.60
CA ILE A 390 -11.33 -8.27 -24.55
C ILE A 390 -11.02 -7.80 -25.97
N ALA A 391 -11.64 -6.69 -26.40
CA ALA A 391 -11.39 -6.13 -27.73
C ALA A 391 -9.91 -5.74 -27.94
N GLY A 392 -9.26 -5.18 -26.92
CA GLY A 392 -7.81 -4.95 -26.91
C GLY A 392 -7.00 -6.24 -27.05
N GLY A 393 -7.39 -7.30 -26.35
CA GLY A 393 -6.76 -8.62 -26.46
C GLY A 393 -6.89 -9.21 -27.86
N LEU A 394 -8.07 -9.06 -28.49
CA LEU A 394 -8.30 -9.49 -29.86
C LEU A 394 -7.46 -8.67 -30.86
N LEU A 395 -7.30 -7.36 -30.66
CA LEU A 395 -6.40 -6.54 -31.47
C LEU A 395 -4.94 -7.01 -31.32
N LEU A 396 -4.51 -7.37 -30.11
CA LEU A 396 -3.16 -7.88 -29.87
C LEU A 396 -2.93 -9.22 -30.58
N LEU A 397 -3.90 -10.12 -30.54
CA LEU A 397 -3.87 -11.38 -31.29
C LEU A 397 -3.90 -11.14 -32.81
N GLN A 398 -4.67 -10.17 -33.28
CA GLN A 398 -4.68 -9.76 -34.69
C GLN A 398 -3.29 -9.25 -35.12
N MET A 399 -2.58 -8.51 -34.27
CA MET A 399 -1.20 -8.05 -34.53
C MET A 399 -0.20 -9.19 -34.69
N LEU A 400 -0.46 -10.34 -34.06
CA LEU A 400 0.30 -11.58 -34.17
C LEU A 400 -0.09 -12.43 -35.40
N GLY A 401 -1.08 -11.99 -36.19
CA GLY A 401 -1.50 -12.66 -37.42
C GLY A 401 -2.54 -13.77 -37.25
N ILE A 402 -3.25 -13.80 -36.11
CA ILE A 402 -4.37 -14.74 -35.90
C ILE A 402 -5.54 -14.41 -36.83
N GLY A 403 -6.11 -15.44 -37.46
CA GLY A 403 -7.21 -15.31 -38.42
C GLY A 403 -8.54 -14.86 -37.80
N GLU A 404 -9.35 -14.15 -38.60
CA GLU A 404 -10.53 -13.42 -38.12
C GLU A 404 -11.63 -14.30 -37.53
N TYR A 405 -11.90 -15.46 -38.13
CA TYR A 405 -12.89 -16.40 -37.61
C TYR A 405 -12.55 -16.86 -36.18
N VAL A 406 -11.26 -17.11 -35.92
CA VAL A 406 -10.77 -17.48 -34.58
C VAL A 406 -10.93 -16.30 -33.62
N LEU A 407 -10.61 -15.08 -34.06
CA LEU A 407 -10.79 -13.87 -33.25
C LEU A 407 -12.26 -13.63 -32.87
N ILE A 408 -13.20 -13.81 -33.81
CA ILE A 408 -14.63 -13.67 -33.53
C ILE A 408 -15.08 -14.72 -32.52
N LEU A 409 -14.69 -15.99 -32.71
CA LEU A 409 -15.01 -17.07 -31.78
C LEU A 409 -14.47 -16.80 -30.38
N LEU A 410 -13.18 -16.43 -30.27
CA LEU A 410 -12.55 -16.07 -29.00
C LEU A 410 -13.19 -14.84 -28.37
N GLY A 411 -13.62 -13.86 -29.17
CA GLY A 411 -14.31 -12.67 -28.70
C GLY A 411 -15.67 -12.99 -28.08
N LEU A 412 -16.49 -13.81 -28.76
CA LEU A 412 -17.78 -14.26 -28.25
C LEU A 412 -17.62 -15.11 -26.98
N LEU A 413 -16.72 -16.09 -26.99
CA LEU A 413 -16.43 -16.92 -25.82
C LEU A 413 -15.89 -16.09 -24.66
N GLY A 414 -14.93 -15.19 -24.91
CA GLY A 414 -14.37 -14.30 -23.92
C GLY A 414 -15.40 -13.38 -23.29
N ALA A 415 -16.31 -12.80 -24.10
CA ALA A 415 -17.38 -11.94 -23.62
C ALA A 415 -18.39 -12.72 -22.75
N ILE A 416 -18.82 -13.90 -23.19
CA ILE A 416 -19.76 -14.75 -22.43
C ILE A 416 -19.14 -15.19 -21.11
N LEU A 417 -17.94 -15.79 -21.15
CA LEU A 417 -17.27 -16.30 -19.95
C LEU A 417 -16.97 -15.19 -18.94
N THR A 418 -16.45 -14.04 -19.40
CA THR A 418 -16.14 -12.91 -18.52
C THR A 418 -17.41 -12.36 -17.89
N SER A 419 -18.50 -12.21 -18.66
CA SER A 419 -19.78 -11.73 -18.13
C SER A 419 -20.38 -12.69 -17.10
N LEU A 420 -20.33 -14.00 -17.35
CA LEU A 420 -20.79 -15.02 -16.39
C LEU A 420 -20.00 -14.96 -15.09
N VAL A 421 -18.67 -14.85 -15.16
CA VAL A 421 -17.80 -14.75 -13.97
C VAL A 421 -18.12 -13.48 -13.18
N LEU A 422 -18.28 -12.33 -13.83
CA LEU A 422 -18.55 -11.06 -13.18
C LEU A 422 -19.92 -11.00 -12.50
N VAL A 423 -20.95 -11.66 -13.05
CA VAL A 423 -22.28 -11.74 -12.41
C VAL A 423 -22.35 -12.81 -11.31
N SER A 424 -21.44 -13.78 -11.33
CA SER A 424 -21.39 -14.86 -10.34
C SER A 424 -20.78 -14.44 -8.99
N ARG A 425 -20.81 -15.37 -8.03
CA ARG A 425 -20.09 -15.26 -6.74
C ARG A 425 -18.57 -15.07 -6.87
N PHE A 426 -18.01 -15.33 -8.06
CA PHE A 426 -16.57 -15.18 -8.35
C PHE A 426 -16.21 -13.79 -8.89
N ASN A 427 -17.09 -12.80 -8.75
CA ASN A 427 -16.89 -11.43 -9.22
C ASN A 427 -15.50 -10.85 -8.87
N ASP A 428 -15.07 -10.95 -7.61
CA ASP A 428 -13.78 -10.41 -7.16
C ASP A 428 -12.58 -10.99 -7.93
N LEU A 429 -12.67 -12.26 -8.30
CA LEU A 429 -11.66 -12.92 -9.14
C LEU A 429 -11.74 -12.39 -10.57
N GLY A 430 -12.95 -12.27 -11.12
CA GLY A 430 -13.19 -11.72 -12.46
C GLY A 430 -12.61 -10.31 -12.62
N VAL A 431 -12.91 -9.40 -11.69
CA VAL A 431 -12.37 -8.03 -11.67
C VAL A 431 -10.84 -8.03 -11.69
N LYS A 432 -10.20 -8.86 -10.85
CA LYS A 432 -8.73 -8.97 -10.79
C LYS A 432 -8.13 -9.52 -12.09
N VAL A 433 -8.78 -10.53 -12.68
CA VAL A 433 -8.34 -11.12 -13.96
C VAL A 433 -8.43 -10.09 -15.08
N VAL A 434 -9.53 -9.35 -15.17
CA VAL A 434 -9.70 -8.29 -16.18
C VAL A 434 -8.71 -7.15 -15.97
N ALA A 435 -8.48 -6.72 -14.72
CA ALA A 435 -7.45 -5.73 -14.41
C ALA A 435 -6.05 -6.23 -14.82
N LEU A 436 -5.74 -7.50 -14.56
CA LEU A 436 -4.45 -8.10 -14.95
C LEU A 436 -4.33 -8.17 -16.48
N ALA A 437 -5.38 -8.61 -17.16
CA ALA A 437 -5.42 -8.64 -18.62
C ALA A 437 -5.21 -7.24 -19.21
N SER A 438 -5.91 -6.22 -18.70
CA SER A 438 -5.72 -4.81 -19.09
C SER A 438 -4.26 -4.36 -18.91
N SER A 439 -3.65 -4.71 -17.76
CA SER A 439 -2.27 -4.36 -17.43
C SER A 439 -1.21 -5.00 -18.33
N ILE A 440 -1.58 -6.02 -19.10
CA ILE A 440 -0.68 -6.70 -20.04
C ILE A 440 -1.00 -6.26 -21.48
N ILE A 441 -2.28 -6.28 -21.85
CA ILE A 441 -2.76 -6.07 -23.21
C ILE A 441 -2.44 -4.66 -23.71
N PHE A 442 -2.81 -3.62 -22.96
CA PHE A 442 -2.67 -2.25 -23.43
C PHE A 442 -1.21 -1.77 -23.52
N PRO A 443 -0.32 -2.05 -22.56
CA PRO A 443 1.10 -1.80 -22.74
C PRO A 443 1.69 -2.58 -23.92
N SER A 444 1.27 -3.84 -24.12
CA SER A 444 1.72 -4.65 -25.27
C SER A 444 1.25 -4.06 -26.60
N LEU A 445 0.02 -3.53 -26.68
CA LEU A 445 -0.47 -2.79 -27.84
C LEU A 445 0.33 -1.50 -28.08
N GLY A 446 0.65 -0.74 -27.03
CA GLY A 446 1.46 0.47 -27.12
C GLY A 446 2.89 0.20 -27.59
N ILE A 447 3.48 -0.89 -27.10
CA ILE A 447 4.76 -1.44 -27.53
C ILE A 447 4.69 -1.92 -29.00
N GLY A 448 3.64 -2.65 -29.36
CA GLY A 448 3.45 -3.15 -30.72
C GLY A 448 3.33 -2.00 -31.72
N TYR A 449 2.58 -0.95 -31.37
CA TYR A 449 2.49 0.29 -32.16
C TYR A 449 3.86 0.96 -32.33
N PHE A 450 4.68 1.03 -31.27
CA PHE A 450 6.05 1.55 -31.35
C PHE A 450 6.91 0.72 -32.31
N ILE A 451 6.85 -0.63 -32.24
CA ILE A 451 7.60 -1.53 -33.11
C ILE A 451 7.17 -1.40 -34.57
N ASP A 452 5.87 -1.37 -34.85
CA ASP A 452 5.36 -1.24 -36.22
C ASP A 452 5.80 0.09 -36.84
N LYS A 453 5.74 1.19 -36.08
CA LYS A 453 6.16 2.52 -36.57
C LYS A 453 7.66 2.64 -36.73
N THR A 454 8.45 2.08 -35.82
CA THR A 454 9.92 2.05 -35.99
C THR A 454 10.33 1.15 -37.15
N LYS A 455 9.63 0.05 -37.42
CA LYS A 455 9.80 -0.76 -38.64
C LYS A 455 9.54 0.05 -39.91
N GLU A 456 8.42 0.79 -39.99
CA GLU A 456 8.13 1.66 -41.13
C GLU A 456 9.27 2.67 -41.39
N ILE A 457 9.83 3.25 -40.32
CA ILE A 457 10.99 4.16 -40.38
C ILE A 457 12.25 3.43 -40.83
N LEU A 458 12.50 2.20 -40.37
CA LEU A 458 13.65 1.37 -40.75
C LEU A 458 13.61 0.89 -42.20
N GLU A 459 12.42 0.72 -42.79
CA GLU A 459 12.23 0.24 -44.16
C GLU A 459 12.10 1.37 -45.19
N LYS A 460 11.47 2.49 -44.83
CA LYS A 460 11.17 3.59 -45.76
C LYS A 460 11.88 4.88 -45.35
N LYS A 461 12.31 5.70 -46.32
CA LYS A 461 12.82 7.04 -46.04
C LYS A 461 11.66 7.95 -45.67
N GLN A 462 11.67 8.46 -44.44
CA GLN A 462 10.66 9.41 -43.99
C GLN A 462 11.01 10.81 -44.49
N ASN A 463 10.09 11.44 -45.22
CA ASN A 463 10.20 12.86 -45.62
C ASN A 463 9.60 13.81 -44.57
N ILE A 464 9.14 13.28 -43.44
CA ILE A 464 8.50 14.04 -42.36
C ILE A 464 9.56 14.41 -41.31
N SER A 465 9.38 15.58 -40.66
CA SER A 465 10.22 16.03 -39.55
C SER A 465 10.38 14.94 -38.49
N PHE A 466 11.64 14.72 -38.07
CA PHE A 466 11.98 13.81 -36.98
C PHE A 466 11.19 14.14 -35.72
N THR A 467 11.14 15.42 -35.32
CA THR A 467 10.51 15.88 -34.08
C THR A 467 9.01 15.59 -34.05
N TYR A 468 8.29 15.86 -35.15
CA TYR A 468 6.86 15.58 -35.21
C TYR A 468 6.59 14.07 -35.20
N THR A 469 7.37 13.31 -35.97
CA THR A 469 7.24 11.85 -36.04
C THR A 469 7.53 11.20 -34.68
N SER A 470 8.59 11.63 -34.00
CA SER A 470 8.98 11.10 -32.70
C SER A 470 7.95 11.41 -31.63
N LEU A 471 7.48 12.66 -31.54
CA LEU A 471 6.49 13.07 -30.55
C LEU A 471 5.14 12.39 -30.79
N LYS A 472 4.71 12.22 -32.04
CA LYS A 472 3.46 11.50 -32.37
C LYS A 472 3.52 10.03 -31.98
N ILE A 473 4.63 9.33 -32.27
CA ILE A 473 4.79 7.93 -31.88
C ILE A 473 4.86 7.81 -30.36
N PHE A 474 5.63 8.69 -29.71
CA PHE A 474 5.75 8.78 -28.25
C PHE A 474 4.38 8.92 -27.58
N ILE A 475 3.61 9.95 -27.92
CA ILE A 475 2.30 10.22 -27.32
C ILE A 475 1.34 9.05 -27.58
N ASN A 476 1.26 8.54 -28.82
CA ASN A 476 0.33 7.46 -29.14
C ASN A 476 0.65 6.15 -28.40
N SER A 477 1.93 5.77 -28.29
CA SER A 477 2.34 4.58 -27.54
C SER A 477 1.96 4.69 -26.06
N LEU A 478 2.14 5.87 -25.46
CA LEU A 478 1.80 6.11 -24.07
C LEU A 478 0.28 6.20 -23.85
N LEU A 479 -0.47 6.85 -24.75
CA LEU A 479 -1.93 6.92 -24.70
C LEU A 479 -2.59 5.54 -24.78
N ILE A 480 -2.08 4.63 -25.63
CA ILE A 480 -2.59 3.27 -25.71
C ILE A 480 -2.44 2.55 -24.36
N SER A 481 -1.29 2.68 -23.70
CA SER A 481 -1.07 2.12 -22.36
C SER A 481 -1.95 2.79 -21.31
N PHE A 482 -2.15 4.11 -21.42
CA PHE A 482 -2.98 4.91 -20.52
C PHE A 482 -4.46 4.50 -20.55
N ILE A 483 -4.99 4.09 -21.72
CA ILE A 483 -6.35 3.51 -21.81
C ILE A 483 -6.48 2.29 -20.90
N GLY A 484 -5.47 1.41 -20.89
CA GLY A 484 -5.46 0.26 -19.99
C GLY A 484 -5.36 0.65 -18.52
N ALA A 485 -4.61 1.72 -18.22
CA ALA A 485 -4.45 2.25 -16.87
C ALA A 485 -5.77 2.82 -16.32
N LEU A 486 -6.51 3.59 -17.13
CA LEU A 486 -7.87 4.05 -16.78
C LEU A 486 -8.85 2.88 -16.63
N SER A 487 -8.77 1.87 -17.50
CA SER A 487 -9.61 0.67 -17.39
C SER A 487 -9.37 -0.09 -16.07
N ILE A 488 -8.11 -0.14 -15.60
CA ILE A 488 -7.74 -0.74 -14.30
C ILE A 488 -8.30 0.11 -13.15
N ALA A 489 -8.11 1.42 -13.19
CA ALA A 489 -8.63 2.32 -12.17
C ALA A 489 -10.15 2.25 -12.04
N ALA A 490 -10.86 2.16 -13.17
CA ALA A 490 -12.30 2.09 -13.21
C ALA A 490 -12.85 0.73 -12.74
N ILE A 491 -12.34 -0.38 -13.27
CA ILE A 491 -12.88 -1.71 -12.90
C ILE A 491 -12.62 -2.05 -11.42
N MET A 492 -11.55 -1.50 -10.84
CA MET A 492 -11.21 -1.66 -9.43
C MET A 492 -11.65 -0.47 -8.56
N ALA A 493 -12.50 0.44 -9.06
CA ALA A 493 -13.02 1.58 -8.30
C ALA A 493 -14.08 1.13 -7.26
N ASP A 494 -13.65 0.39 -6.25
CA ASP A 494 -14.48 -0.12 -5.15
C ASP A 494 -13.79 0.16 -3.81
N SER A 495 -14.57 0.48 -2.77
CA SER A 495 -14.04 0.79 -1.43
C SER A 495 -13.10 -0.28 -0.90
N LYS A 496 -13.33 -1.57 -1.21
CA LYS A 496 -12.45 -2.66 -0.77
C LYS A 496 -11.02 -2.56 -1.33
N TYR A 497 -10.87 -2.07 -2.56
CA TYR A 497 -9.56 -1.89 -3.19
C TYR A 497 -8.93 -0.55 -2.81
N MET A 498 -9.73 0.52 -2.71
CA MET A 498 -9.25 1.85 -2.31
C MET A 498 -8.73 1.87 -0.86
N LEU A 499 -9.40 1.14 0.05
CA LEU A 499 -8.95 0.94 1.43
C LEU A 499 -7.85 -0.11 1.58
N LYS A 500 -7.42 -0.75 0.49
CA LYS A 500 -6.40 -1.81 0.47
C LYS A 500 -6.76 -3.05 1.32
N ILE A 501 -8.05 -3.29 1.53
CA ILE A 501 -8.55 -4.52 2.16
C ILE A 501 -8.32 -5.72 1.22
N ASP A 502 -8.48 -5.45 -0.06
CA ASP A 502 -8.03 -6.29 -1.14
C ASP A 502 -7.16 -5.47 -2.09
N TYR A 503 -6.32 -6.12 -2.89
CA TYR A 503 -5.36 -5.43 -3.75
C TYR A 503 -5.08 -6.18 -5.05
N PHE A 504 -4.57 -5.45 -6.03
CA PHE A 504 -4.16 -6.01 -7.31
C PHE A 504 -3.01 -7.00 -7.14
N ARG A 505 -3.23 -8.26 -7.53
CA ARG A 505 -2.21 -9.31 -7.54
C ARG A 505 -1.77 -9.54 -8.98
N GLY A 506 -0.46 -9.51 -9.21
CA GLY A 506 0.10 -9.71 -10.55
C GLY A 506 0.97 -8.57 -11.05
N VAL A 507 1.33 -7.60 -10.20
CA VAL A 507 2.27 -6.52 -10.55
C VAL A 507 3.53 -7.07 -11.24
N LYS A 508 4.15 -8.12 -10.69
CA LYS A 508 5.34 -8.74 -11.31
C LYS A 508 5.05 -9.30 -12.71
N VAL A 509 3.90 -9.92 -12.90
CA VAL A 509 3.49 -10.50 -14.19
C VAL A 509 3.20 -9.40 -15.21
N SER A 510 2.54 -8.31 -14.80
CA SER A 510 2.26 -7.16 -15.65
C SER A 510 3.52 -6.39 -16.07
N PHE A 511 4.62 -6.52 -15.33
CA PHE A 511 5.94 -6.01 -15.76
C PHE A 511 6.62 -6.94 -16.78
N VAL A 512 6.58 -8.25 -16.55
CA VAL A 512 7.36 -9.23 -17.33
C VAL A 512 6.73 -9.49 -18.69
N LEU A 513 5.41 -9.70 -18.76
CA LEU A 513 4.78 -10.16 -20.01
C LEU A 513 4.83 -9.13 -21.15
N PRO A 514 4.57 -7.82 -20.95
CA PRO A 514 4.73 -6.83 -22.02
C PRO A 514 6.17 -6.73 -22.53
N LEU A 515 7.17 -6.92 -21.65
CA LEU A 515 8.57 -6.93 -22.05
C LEU A 515 8.93 -8.20 -22.85
N VAL A 516 8.41 -9.36 -22.46
CA VAL A 516 8.55 -10.58 -23.26
C VAL A 516 7.89 -10.40 -24.62
N PHE A 517 6.68 -9.81 -24.65
CA PHE A 517 6.00 -9.46 -25.89
C PHE A 517 6.85 -8.51 -26.76
N TYR A 518 7.48 -7.48 -26.17
CA TYR A 518 8.41 -6.60 -26.90
C TYR A 518 9.49 -7.40 -27.63
N VAL A 519 10.20 -8.27 -26.92
CA VAL A 519 11.32 -9.05 -27.50
C VAL A 519 10.82 -9.94 -28.64
N LEU A 520 9.77 -10.72 -28.41
CA LEU A 520 9.23 -11.63 -29.40
C LEU A 520 8.67 -10.89 -30.62
N TYR A 521 7.89 -9.84 -30.40
CA TYR A 521 7.27 -9.07 -31.47
C TYR A 521 8.30 -8.31 -32.31
N TYR A 522 9.36 -7.79 -31.69
CA TYR A 522 10.47 -7.15 -32.39
C TYR A 522 11.18 -8.13 -33.33
N ILE A 523 11.48 -9.34 -32.85
CA ILE A 523 12.11 -10.40 -33.66
C ILE A 523 11.19 -10.76 -34.84
N ILE A 524 9.91 -10.99 -34.59
CA ILE A 524 8.94 -11.33 -35.64
C ILE A 524 8.88 -10.23 -36.70
N LYS A 525 8.69 -8.96 -36.30
CA LYS A 525 8.43 -7.86 -37.22
C LYS A 525 9.67 -7.29 -37.91
N ILE A 526 10.76 -7.02 -37.19
CA ILE A 526 11.93 -6.30 -37.73
C ILE A 526 12.95 -7.25 -38.35
N TYR A 527 13.00 -8.50 -37.85
CA TYR A 527 13.79 -9.56 -38.46
C TYR A 527 12.94 -10.45 -39.40
N ASN A 528 11.65 -10.18 -39.64
CA ASN A 528 10.81 -10.96 -40.57
C ASN A 528 10.83 -12.48 -40.28
N ALA A 529 10.79 -12.86 -39.00
CA ALA A 529 10.78 -14.25 -38.54
C ALA A 529 9.35 -14.84 -38.55
N ASN A 530 8.67 -14.79 -39.70
CA ASN A 530 7.23 -15.05 -39.79
C ASN A 530 6.84 -16.55 -39.79
N HIS A 531 7.81 -17.46 -39.95
CA HIS A 531 7.59 -18.91 -39.92
C HIS A 531 8.34 -19.55 -38.76
N TRP A 532 7.76 -20.59 -38.14
CA TRP A 532 8.36 -21.30 -37.00
C TRP A 532 9.78 -21.83 -37.29
N LYS A 533 10.02 -22.34 -38.51
CA LYS A 533 11.37 -22.73 -38.97
C LYS A 533 12.34 -21.56 -39.00
N THR A 534 11.97 -20.46 -39.63
CA THR A 534 12.79 -19.25 -39.75
C THR A 534 12.98 -18.55 -38.39
N PHE A 535 12.02 -18.66 -37.48
CA PHE A 535 12.12 -18.19 -36.10
C PHE A 535 13.15 -19.01 -35.31
N MET A 536 13.10 -20.34 -35.41
CA MET A 536 14.08 -21.22 -34.78
C MET A 536 15.47 -21.10 -35.41
N GLU A 537 15.57 -20.90 -36.72
CA GLU A 537 16.84 -20.61 -37.41
C GLU A 537 17.42 -19.27 -36.95
N ARG A 538 16.61 -18.21 -36.84
CA ARG A 538 17.06 -16.91 -36.32
C ARG A 538 17.40 -16.93 -34.84
N ILE A 539 16.72 -17.74 -34.03
CA ILE A 539 17.13 -17.99 -32.64
C ILE A 539 18.48 -18.70 -32.62
N LYS A 540 18.70 -19.72 -33.46
CA LYS A 540 19.99 -20.40 -33.57
C LYS A 540 21.09 -19.46 -34.07
N GLU A 541 20.82 -18.61 -35.05
CA GLU A 541 21.74 -17.55 -35.49
C GLU A 541 22.02 -16.56 -34.37
N PHE A 542 21.00 -16.12 -33.62
CA PHE A 542 21.15 -15.21 -32.49
C PHE A 542 21.97 -15.82 -31.35
N LEU A 543 21.77 -17.12 -31.08
CA LEU A 543 22.55 -17.89 -30.11
C LEU A 543 23.98 -18.19 -30.60
N ASN A 544 24.19 -18.24 -31.92
CA ASN A 544 25.49 -18.41 -32.57
C ASN A 544 26.15 -17.07 -32.94
N ILE A 545 25.64 -15.94 -32.47
CA ILE A 545 26.36 -14.67 -32.57
C ILE A 545 27.65 -14.80 -31.78
N ASP A 546 28.78 -14.44 -32.37
CA ASP A 546 30.05 -14.35 -31.66
C ASP A 546 29.93 -13.38 -30.48
N ILE A 547 29.75 -13.95 -29.28
CA ILE A 547 29.64 -13.18 -28.04
C ILE A 547 31.04 -12.69 -27.70
N LYS A 548 31.42 -11.52 -28.25
CA LYS A 548 32.60 -10.80 -27.82
C LYS A 548 32.52 -10.55 -26.31
N VAL A 549 33.66 -10.60 -25.61
CA VAL A 549 33.75 -10.45 -24.14
C VAL A 549 32.97 -9.24 -23.62
N TRP A 550 32.93 -8.13 -24.37
CA TRP A 550 32.16 -6.94 -23.98
C TRP A 550 30.65 -7.17 -23.92
N HIS A 551 30.08 -8.07 -24.75
CA HIS A 551 28.66 -8.43 -24.68
C HIS A 551 28.34 -9.22 -23.40
N LEU A 552 29.24 -10.12 -22.96
CA LEU A 552 29.11 -10.82 -21.67
C LEU A 552 29.18 -9.82 -20.51
N VAL A 553 30.12 -8.87 -20.58
CA VAL A 553 30.22 -7.77 -19.60
C VAL A 553 28.95 -6.91 -19.62
N ALA A 554 28.42 -6.57 -20.80
CA ALA A 554 27.19 -5.79 -20.94
C ALA A 554 25.95 -6.54 -20.42
N ILE A 555 25.83 -7.84 -20.66
CA ILE A 555 24.76 -8.69 -20.12
C ILE A 555 24.91 -8.85 -18.60
N ALA A 556 26.12 -9.03 -18.09
CA ALA A 556 26.39 -9.09 -16.66
C ALA A 556 26.03 -7.76 -15.98
N ILE A 557 26.42 -6.62 -16.57
CA ILE A 557 26.04 -5.28 -16.11
C ILE A 557 24.52 -5.08 -16.19
N ALA A 558 23.88 -5.44 -17.31
CA ALA A 558 22.42 -5.33 -17.46
C ALA A 558 21.67 -6.25 -16.49
N GLY A 559 22.20 -7.45 -16.22
CA GLY A 559 21.69 -8.38 -15.22
C GLY A 559 21.85 -7.85 -13.81
N ILE A 560 22.99 -7.26 -13.47
CA ILE A 560 23.23 -6.57 -12.19
C ILE A 560 22.28 -5.37 -12.06
N ILE A 561 22.15 -4.53 -13.10
CA ILE A 561 21.20 -3.41 -13.12
C ILE A 561 19.77 -3.91 -12.97
N GLY A 562 19.40 -5.02 -13.65
CA GLY A 562 18.10 -5.66 -13.55
C GLY A 562 17.82 -6.22 -12.16
N ILE A 563 18.78 -6.88 -11.53
CA ILE A 563 18.69 -7.40 -10.15
C ILE A 563 18.61 -6.24 -9.15
N ILE A 564 19.45 -5.21 -9.30
CA ILE A 564 19.37 -3.98 -8.52
C ILE A 564 18.00 -3.33 -8.71
N TYR A 565 17.46 -3.31 -9.93
CA TYR A 565 16.16 -2.73 -10.22
C TYR A 565 15.02 -3.53 -9.58
N ILE A 566 15.02 -4.86 -9.70
CA ILE A 566 13.99 -5.72 -9.10
C ILE A 566 14.10 -5.67 -7.56
N SER A 567 15.30 -5.75 -7.00
CA SER A 567 15.52 -5.61 -5.55
C SER A 567 15.16 -4.23 -4.99
N ARG A 568 15.15 -3.18 -5.83
CA ARG A 568 14.66 -1.84 -5.48
C ARG A 568 13.14 -1.66 -5.59
N THR A 569 12.43 -2.62 -6.18
CA THR A 569 10.95 -2.56 -6.32
C THR A 569 10.18 -3.17 -5.14
N GLY A 570 10.84 -3.35 -4.00
CA GLY A 570 10.25 -3.80 -2.74
C GLY A 570 10.13 -2.71 -1.68
N ASN A 571 9.46 -3.00 -0.57
CA ASN A 571 9.26 -2.08 0.54
C ASN A 571 10.51 -1.88 1.42
N GLU A 572 11.54 -2.73 1.25
CA GLU A 572 12.85 -2.63 1.88
C GLU A 572 13.92 -2.86 0.80
N PRO A 573 14.45 -1.78 0.18
CA PRO A 573 15.45 -1.92 -0.86
C PRO A 573 16.77 -2.43 -0.25
N ILE A 574 17.31 -3.52 -0.82
CA ILE A 574 18.60 -4.11 -0.42
C ILE A 574 19.75 -3.11 -0.61
N VAL A 575 19.62 -2.22 -1.61
CA VAL A 575 20.58 -1.16 -1.91
C VAL A 575 20.00 0.19 -1.49
N LYS A 576 20.62 0.85 -0.51
CA LYS A 576 20.21 2.19 -0.05
C LYS A 576 20.38 3.23 -1.17
N PRO A 577 19.43 4.17 -1.33
CA PRO A 577 19.60 5.32 -2.21
C PRO A 577 20.83 6.15 -1.80
N THR A 578 21.47 6.81 -2.76
CA THR A 578 22.55 7.76 -2.45
C THR A 578 21.97 9.04 -1.85
N GLU A 579 22.77 9.79 -1.08
CA GLU A 579 22.32 11.07 -0.51
C GLU A 579 21.90 12.07 -1.59
N LEU A 580 22.57 12.07 -2.75
CA LEU A 580 22.19 12.89 -3.90
C LEU A 580 20.83 12.47 -4.46
N GLU A 581 20.55 11.17 -4.53
CA GLU A 581 19.23 10.67 -4.96
C GLU A 581 18.14 11.07 -3.97
N LEU A 582 18.41 11.00 -2.65
CA LEU A 582 17.48 11.44 -1.61
C LEU A 582 17.20 12.94 -1.71
N LYS A 583 18.25 13.78 -1.82
CA LYS A 583 18.08 15.23 -2.00
C LYS A 583 17.33 15.57 -3.28
N PHE A 584 17.60 14.88 -4.39
CA PHE A 584 16.85 15.07 -5.64
C PHE A 584 15.38 14.67 -5.50
N ARG A 585 15.10 13.56 -4.79
CA ARG A 585 13.74 13.13 -4.50
C ARG A 585 12.99 14.14 -3.63
N ASP A 586 13.65 14.65 -2.60
CA ASP A 586 13.09 15.66 -1.70
C ASP A 586 12.84 16.97 -2.47
N PHE A 587 13.77 17.38 -3.34
CA PHE A 587 13.57 18.54 -4.24
C PHE A 587 12.33 18.38 -5.12
N LEU A 588 12.15 17.22 -5.75
CA LEU A 588 10.97 16.95 -6.56
C LEU A 588 9.70 16.91 -5.70
N GLU A 589 9.73 16.31 -4.52
CA GLU A 589 8.58 16.18 -3.60
C GLU A 589 8.18 17.54 -2.99
N HIS A 590 9.13 18.45 -2.81
CA HIS A 590 8.85 19.82 -2.38
C HIS A 590 8.48 20.75 -3.53
N THR A 591 8.81 20.45 -4.78
CA THR A 591 8.42 21.28 -5.92
C THR A 591 7.09 20.82 -6.54
N LEU A 592 6.86 19.51 -6.57
CA LEU A 592 5.72 18.86 -7.22
C LEU A 592 4.94 18.05 -6.19
N VAL A 593 3.64 18.33 -6.04
CA VAL A 593 2.75 17.50 -5.20
C VAL A 593 2.69 16.07 -5.73
N ALA A 594 2.58 15.91 -7.06
CA ALA A 594 2.60 14.62 -7.75
C ALA A 594 3.99 14.32 -8.33
N ARG A 595 4.90 13.75 -7.53
CA ARG A 595 6.26 13.39 -7.99
C ARG A 595 6.23 12.27 -9.05
N PRO A 596 6.75 12.48 -10.28
CA PRO A 596 6.92 11.43 -11.29
C PRO A 596 7.91 10.37 -10.83
N ARG A 597 7.66 9.10 -11.17
CA ARG A 597 8.60 8.03 -10.85
C ARG A 597 9.87 8.28 -11.67
N THR A 598 11.02 8.38 -11.00
CA THR A 598 12.31 8.73 -11.62
C THR A 598 12.67 7.87 -12.82
N LYS A 599 12.38 6.57 -12.76
CA LYS A 599 12.61 5.62 -13.84
C LYS A 599 11.81 5.89 -15.12
N GLU A 600 10.65 6.52 -15.01
CA GLU A 600 9.76 6.80 -16.15
C GLU A 600 10.35 7.93 -16.97
N PHE A 601 10.49 9.11 -16.37
CA PHE A 601 10.92 10.31 -17.10
C PHE A 601 12.43 10.40 -17.35
N LEU A 602 13.30 9.71 -16.57
CA LEU A 602 14.75 9.72 -16.80
C LEU A 602 15.24 8.62 -17.75
N ILE A 603 14.52 7.50 -17.85
CA ILE A 603 14.99 6.31 -18.58
C ILE A 603 13.95 5.86 -19.60
N GLY A 604 12.76 5.45 -19.13
CA GLY A 604 11.76 4.82 -19.99
C GLY A 604 11.26 5.72 -21.12
N ASP A 605 10.72 6.87 -20.76
CA ASP A 605 10.11 7.80 -21.70
C ASP A 605 11.15 8.41 -22.68
N PRO A 606 12.33 8.90 -22.22
CA PRO A 606 13.40 9.31 -23.13
C PRO A 606 13.84 8.22 -24.12
N ALA A 607 13.86 6.95 -23.68
CA ALA A 607 14.28 5.83 -24.53
C ALA A 607 13.33 5.55 -25.70
N ILE A 608 12.03 5.89 -25.58
CA ILE A 608 11.10 5.84 -26.71
C ILE A 608 11.59 6.74 -27.85
N ILE A 609 11.96 7.99 -27.53
CA ILE A 609 12.44 8.98 -28.51
C ILE A 609 13.81 8.56 -29.07
N LEU A 610 14.73 8.09 -28.21
CA LEU A 610 16.04 7.60 -28.65
C LEU A 610 15.93 6.36 -29.54
N GLY A 611 14.97 5.46 -29.28
CA GLY A 611 14.69 4.30 -30.13
C GLY A 611 14.17 4.71 -31.51
N ILE A 612 13.30 5.71 -31.58
CA ILE A 612 12.85 6.29 -32.86
C ILE A 612 14.03 6.92 -33.60
N TYR A 613 14.88 7.66 -32.90
CA TYR A 613 16.09 8.25 -33.49
C TYR A 613 17.05 7.18 -34.04
N ALA A 614 17.28 6.09 -33.31
CA ALA A 614 18.06 4.95 -33.78
C ALA A 614 17.47 4.33 -35.07
N ALA A 615 16.14 4.25 -35.17
CA ALA A 615 15.45 3.80 -36.38
C ALA A 615 15.67 4.76 -37.56
N PHE A 616 15.65 6.09 -37.33
CA PHE A 616 16.00 7.09 -38.35
C PHE A 616 17.45 6.96 -38.83
N LYS A 617 18.38 6.57 -37.93
CA LYS A 617 19.77 6.23 -38.28
C LYS A 617 19.95 4.81 -38.82
N ARG A 618 18.85 4.08 -39.10
CA ARG A 618 18.82 2.73 -39.67
C ARG A 618 19.48 1.65 -38.79
N SER A 619 19.67 1.90 -37.49
CA SER A 619 20.27 0.92 -36.60
C SER A 619 19.23 0.02 -35.94
N LYS A 620 19.11 -1.22 -36.43
CA LYS A 620 18.24 -2.24 -35.82
C LYS A 620 18.67 -2.61 -34.40
N ALA A 621 19.97 -2.66 -34.12
CA ALA A 621 20.50 -3.03 -32.79
C ALA A 621 20.19 -1.95 -31.75
N TRP A 622 20.45 -0.67 -32.04
CA TRP A 622 20.16 0.42 -31.11
C TRP A 622 18.65 0.65 -30.93
N THR A 623 17.84 0.44 -31.98
CA THR A 623 16.37 0.46 -31.85
C THR A 623 15.88 -0.65 -30.92
N PHE A 624 16.51 -1.83 -30.95
CA PHE A 624 16.19 -2.93 -30.04
C PHE A 624 16.55 -2.60 -28.58
N ILE A 625 17.78 -2.15 -28.34
CA ILE A 625 18.25 -1.82 -26.99
C ILE A 625 17.41 -0.70 -26.37
N MET A 626 17.19 0.39 -27.12
CA MET A 626 16.35 1.49 -26.65
C MET A 626 14.90 1.06 -26.46
N GLY A 627 14.38 0.13 -27.27
CA GLY A 627 13.02 -0.37 -27.10
C GLY A 627 12.81 -1.22 -25.84
N ILE A 628 13.84 -1.88 -25.31
CA ILE A 628 13.79 -2.52 -23.97
C ILE A 628 13.55 -1.46 -22.89
N PHE A 629 14.32 -0.38 -22.91
CA PHE A 629 14.15 0.74 -21.97
C PHE A 629 12.81 1.46 -22.20
N ALA A 630 12.43 1.70 -23.45
CA ALA A 630 11.15 2.30 -23.83
C ALA A 630 9.95 1.51 -23.27
N SER A 631 10.06 0.18 -23.29
CA SER A 631 9.03 -0.70 -22.74
C SER A 631 8.79 -0.40 -21.26
N ILE A 632 9.84 -0.06 -20.47
CA ILE A 632 9.73 0.33 -19.06
C ILE A 632 8.84 1.56 -18.90
N GLY A 633 9.00 2.59 -19.74
CA GLY A 633 8.14 3.78 -19.73
C GLY A 633 6.68 3.42 -20.02
N ILE A 634 6.43 2.68 -21.11
CA ILE A 634 5.08 2.30 -21.54
C ILE A 634 4.36 1.47 -20.47
N LEU A 635 5.00 0.45 -19.88
CA LEU A 635 4.36 -0.41 -18.87
C LEU A 635 4.27 0.22 -17.48
N SER A 636 5.07 1.25 -17.19
CA SER A 636 5.05 1.91 -15.87
C SER A 636 3.74 2.66 -15.62
N ILE A 637 3.06 3.09 -16.68
CA ILE A 637 1.75 3.75 -16.63
C ILE A 637 0.73 2.81 -16.00
N VAL A 638 0.56 1.59 -16.51
CA VAL A 638 -0.42 0.66 -15.89
C VAL A 638 -0.03 0.27 -14.47
N ASN A 639 1.27 0.15 -14.17
CA ASN A 639 1.74 -0.13 -12.82
C ASN A 639 1.37 1.00 -11.85
N THR A 640 1.42 2.25 -12.30
CA THR A 640 0.99 3.42 -11.54
C THR A 640 -0.45 3.29 -11.08
N PHE A 641 -1.33 2.79 -11.95
CA PHE A 641 -2.77 2.66 -11.72
C PHE A 641 -3.15 1.33 -11.08
N SER A 642 -2.28 0.30 -11.13
CA SER A 642 -2.44 -0.95 -10.37
C SER A 642 -2.37 -0.76 -8.84
N HIS A 643 -1.76 0.34 -8.36
CA HIS A 643 -1.80 0.75 -6.97
C HIS A 643 -3.08 1.55 -6.68
N ILE A 644 -4.21 0.85 -6.61
CA ILE A 644 -5.55 1.46 -6.46
C ILE A 644 -5.68 2.28 -5.17
N GLU A 645 -4.88 2.01 -4.13
CA GLU A 645 -4.86 2.83 -2.92
C GLU A 645 -4.35 4.28 -3.11
N SER A 646 -3.73 4.59 -4.25
CA SER A 646 -3.28 5.96 -4.56
C SER A 646 -4.45 6.84 -5.00
N VAL A 647 -4.39 8.13 -4.67
CA VAL A 647 -5.34 9.13 -5.17
C VAL A 647 -5.23 9.21 -6.70
N LEU A 648 -6.35 9.04 -7.39
CA LEU A 648 -6.39 8.89 -8.85
C LEU A 648 -5.92 10.17 -9.56
N THR A 649 -6.36 11.35 -9.10
CA THR A 649 -5.93 12.64 -9.66
C THR A 649 -4.41 12.79 -9.61
N ILE A 650 -3.80 12.43 -8.47
CA ILE A 650 -2.35 12.49 -8.27
C ILE A 650 -1.63 11.48 -9.18
N ALA A 651 -2.21 10.29 -9.37
CA ALA A 651 -1.67 9.30 -10.31
C ALA A 651 -1.69 9.82 -11.75
N ILE A 652 -2.76 10.49 -12.18
CA ILE A 652 -2.88 11.11 -13.52
C ILE A 652 -1.86 12.24 -13.68
N GLU A 653 -1.82 13.19 -12.74
CA GLU A 653 -0.87 14.31 -12.76
C GLU A 653 0.58 13.82 -12.86
N ARG A 654 0.93 12.82 -12.04
CA ARG A 654 2.24 12.19 -12.04
C ARG A 654 2.62 11.64 -13.40
N THR A 655 1.69 10.95 -14.07
CA THR A 655 1.90 10.37 -15.40
C THR A 655 2.06 11.45 -16.46
N VAL A 656 1.25 12.51 -16.43
CA VAL A 656 1.37 13.62 -17.39
C VAL A 656 2.68 14.37 -17.22
N ILE A 657 3.09 14.67 -15.98
CA ILE A 657 4.38 15.30 -15.67
C ILE A 657 5.53 14.41 -16.17
N ALA A 658 5.46 13.09 -15.96
CA ALA A 658 6.47 12.16 -16.44
C ALA A 658 6.61 12.22 -17.96
N TRP A 659 5.50 12.29 -18.70
CA TRP A 659 5.53 12.37 -20.17
C TRP A 659 6.15 13.67 -20.67
N VAL A 660 5.83 14.81 -20.06
CA VAL A 660 6.40 16.11 -20.44
C VAL A 660 7.91 16.14 -20.20
N LEU A 661 8.34 15.73 -19.00
CA LEU A 661 9.77 15.67 -18.66
C LEU A 661 10.51 14.63 -19.51
N GLY A 662 9.90 13.46 -19.74
CA GLY A 662 10.46 12.40 -20.56
C GLY A 662 10.63 12.82 -22.02
N ALA A 663 9.66 13.55 -22.58
CA ALA A 663 9.78 14.11 -23.92
C ALA A 663 10.90 15.16 -24.01
N LEU A 664 10.97 16.08 -23.05
CA LEU A 664 12.03 17.11 -22.99
C LEU A 664 13.42 16.46 -22.90
N ILE A 665 13.62 15.55 -21.95
CA ILE A 665 14.89 14.86 -21.73
C ILE A 665 15.25 13.99 -22.93
N GLY A 666 14.29 13.29 -23.52
CA GLY A 666 14.51 12.50 -24.74
C GLY A 666 14.98 13.35 -25.92
N MET A 667 14.40 14.52 -26.12
CA MET A 667 14.83 15.45 -27.18
C MET A 667 16.24 16.01 -26.92
N ILE A 668 16.55 16.38 -25.67
CA ILE A 668 17.91 16.82 -25.28
C ILE A 668 18.92 15.69 -25.50
N ALA A 669 18.58 14.46 -25.10
CA ALA A 669 19.43 13.29 -25.28
C ALA A 669 19.71 13.03 -26.77
N VAL A 670 18.70 13.12 -27.63
CA VAL A 670 18.90 13.02 -29.09
C VAL A 670 19.84 14.09 -29.61
N PHE A 671 19.69 15.35 -29.17
CA PHE A 671 20.58 16.44 -29.58
C PHE A 671 22.04 16.17 -29.21
N ILE A 672 22.29 15.71 -27.98
CA ILE A 672 23.62 15.34 -27.49
C ILE A 672 24.18 14.17 -28.31
N VAL A 673 23.40 13.11 -28.50
CA VAL A 673 23.83 11.92 -29.25
C VAL A 673 24.11 12.24 -30.71
N ASP A 674 23.29 13.06 -31.39
CA ASP A 674 23.55 13.49 -32.77
C ASP A 674 24.83 14.31 -32.88
N LYS A 675 25.11 15.20 -31.92
CA LYS A 675 26.36 15.98 -31.89
C LYS A 675 27.59 15.09 -31.69
N ILE A 676 27.53 14.13 -30.77
CA ILE A 676 28.61 13.15 -30.55
C ILE A 676 28.85 12.32 -31.81
N LEU A 677 27.80 11.79 -32.43
CA LEU A 677 27.91 10.97 -33.65
C LEU A 677 28.47 11.77 -34.84
N LYS A 678 28.15 13.06 -34.95
CA LYS A 678 28.72 13.96 -35.96
C LYS A 678 30.20 14.25 -35.73
N ASN A 679 30.63 14.38 -34.47
CA ASN A 679 32.04 14.59 -34.13
C ASN A 679 32.88 13.34 -34.39
N ILE A 680 32.39 12.15 -34.01
CA ILE A 680 33.09 10.89 -34.28
C ILE A 680 33.27 10.65 -35.79
N LYS A 681 32.26 11.01 -36.61
CA LYS A 681 32.36 10.94 -38.09
C LYS A 681 33.22 12.02 -38.74
N ARG A 682 33.74 12.98 -37.98
CA ARG A 682 34.68 14.00 -38.47
C ARG A 682 36.14 13.64 -38.17
N GLU A 683 36.38 12.78 -37.19
CA GLU A 683 37.71 12.31 -36.79
C GLU A 683 38.14 11.01 -37.51
N TYR A 684 37.20 10.35 -38.20
CA TYR A 684 37.41 9.23 -39.13
C TYR A 684 36.84 9.59 -40.49
#